data_AF-A0A6P5N5X5-F1
#
_entry.id   AF-A0A6P5N5X5-F1
#
_cell.length_a   1.000
_cell.length_b   1.000
_cell.length_c   1.000
_cell.angle_alpha   90.00
_cell.angle_beta   90.00
_cell.angle_gamma   90.00
#
_symmetry.space_group_name_H-M   'P 1'
#
loop_
_entity.id
_entity.type
_entity.pdbx_description
1 polymer ?
#
loop_
_entity_poly.entity_id
_entity_poly.type
_entity_poly.pdbx_seq_one_letter_code
_entity_poly.pdbx_strand_id
1 'polypeptide(L)'
;MHIIIGLELLVFLPFSCSLQPPNLLPNPCNETCGKLHVPFPFFVNSSCASISTSFNLSCSNSSNLFLKIDSQSYKVLEFFNDGLLVDFPAGASSSSTCRMYNDLNSFGKSFEGKDEDQYGISLDNVVGLYDCDDSSVCKPDCETIELPGCDGSGNNLGCCYPLSDHSIWHSGEGFSVFSEFGCRGFSSWAVVRGSNSGKHGVKLEWGVPLKKNSSLMEKVCDLNAEMVNATSVQGAVRCVCQDGFIGDGFLNGSGCLQSCMKNGQEAYGDNCYIKKHDQRKMLIIVGILGPFLIVASLIALFYLLKKPATKPGMFDTEQAYYHSISFRKPNRTRLFSHHDLDKATKGFEEGQKLMSGPVGSIFAGVLGDGSHIAVQKLKCENEKDIIQVVSQIEILSNIVHRNMACVLGCCIESSYTPLVVYEYPANGTLEEHLNHEFKGNNGVGLDWYRRLIIATETAYILAFLHYENSPPIFHNNLKSSCIFLDDDLSVKIAGFGLLNSKFKYESHHFCKNDVYDMGLLLLEIISGSNSTHQKSPPTSALEKIRDGKLEEIVDPLLSYHEMAQLRRDQVQIVADLATRCVLFGGDGKIGMVDVVRELVHITKQSGDAANLDFLEETFSNSSLLQMISMSPDSIIIH
;
A
#
# COMPACT_ATOMS: atom_id res chain seq x y z
N MET A 1 -44.76 27.94 29.42
CA MET A 1 -44.97 26.49 29.20
C MET A 1 -44.23 26.14 27.92
N HIS A 2 -42.89 26.13 27.95
CA HIS A 2 -41.98 25.00 28.28
C HIS A 2 -42.14 23.79 27.35
N ILE A 3 -41.08 23.52 26.58
CA ILE A 3 -40.35 22.26 26.33
C ILE A 3 -39.11 22.71 25.52
N ILE A 4 -37.98 23.05 26.16
CA ILE A 4 -36.86 22.20 26.61
C ILE A 4 -36.06 21.56 25.45
N ILE A 5 -34.86 22.12 25.34
CA ILE A 5 -33.60 21.79 24.67
C ILE A 5 -33.21 20.30 24.75
N GLY A 6 -32.61 19.79 23.68
CA GLY A 6 -31.86 18.54 23.67
C GLY A 6 -30.94 18.48 22.44
N LEU A 7 -29.84 19.25 22.49
CA LEU A 7 -28.72 19.16 21.55
C LEU A 7 -27.72 18.17 22.16
N GLU A 8 -27.67 16.93 21.69
CA GLU A 8 -26.62 15.99 22.11
C GLU A 8 -25.36 16.19 21.26
N LEU A 9 -24.36 16.79 21.89
CA LEU A 9 -22.96 16.66 21.53
C LEU A 9 -22.53 15.20 21.71
N LEU A 10 -22.21 14.52 20.62
CA LEU A 10 -21.32 13.35 20.67
C LEU A 10 -19.89 13.85 20.78
N VAL A 11 -19.41 13.88 22.02
CA VAL A 11 -18.00 14.06 22.38
C VAL A 11 -17.23 12.87 21.78
N PHE A 12 -16.49 13.10 20.70
CA PHE A 12 -15.43 12.20 20.26
C PHE A 12 -14.31 12.28 21.31
N LEU A 13 -14.17 11.22 22.11
CA LEU A 13 -12.95 10.99 22.88
C LEU A 13 -11.79 10.79 21.89
N PRO A 14 -10.59 11.34 22.16
CA PRO A 14 -9.42 11.03 21.37
C PRO A 14 -9.07 9.57 21.66
N PHE A 15 -9.37 8.68 20.73
CA PHE A 15 -8.74 7.37 20.72
C PHE A 15 -7.31 7.60 20.25
N SER A 16 -6.38 7.68 21.21
CA SER A 16 -4.97 7.48 20.97
C SER A 16 -4.82 6.15 20.25
N CYS A 17 -4.51 6.17 18.96
CA CYS A 17 -4.10 4.99 18.22
C CYS A 17 -2.69 4.64 18.71
N SER A 18 -2.62 3.93 19.83
CA SER A 18 -1.44 3.16 20.16
C SER A 18 -1.34 2.10 19.06
N LEU A 19 -0.33 2.20 18.20
CA LEU A 19 0.14 1.05 17.43
C LEU A 19 0.49 -0.03 18.46
N GLN A 20 -0.46 -0.92 18.73
CA GLN A 20 -0.16 -2.19 19.36
C GLN A 20 0.60 -3.02 18.32
N PRO A 21 1.67 -3.74 18.72
CA PRO A 21 2.34 -4.69 17.84
C PRO A 21 1.30 -5.68 17.28
N PRO A 22 1.54 -6.26 16.09
CA PRO A 22 0.58 -7.13 15.42
C PRO A 22 0.01 -8.11 16.43
N ASN A 23 -1.32 -8.09 16.60
CA ASN A 23 -1.99 -9.03 17.49
C ASN A 23 -1.67 -10.43 16.97
N LEU A 24 -0.70 -11.09 17.61
CA LEU A 24 -0.38 -12.50 17.37
C LEU A 24 -1.70 -13.26 17.53
N LEU A 25 -2.18 -13.83 16.42
CA LEU A 25 -3.43 -14.56 16.39
C LEU A 25 -3.38 -15.66 17.46
N PRO A 26 -4.43 -15.80 18.29
CA PRO A 26 -4.43 -16.76 19.38
C PRO A 26 -4.18 -18.16 18.82
N ASN A 27 -3.12 -18.80 19.33
CA ASN A 27 -2.77 -20.19 19.04
C ASN A 27 -4.02 -21.09 19.25
N PRO A 28 -4.30 -22.09 18.38
CA PRO A 28 -5.42 -23.03 18.55
C PRO A 28 -5.49 -23.70 19.93
N CYS A 29 -4.36 -23.77 20.66
CA CYS A 29 -4.30 -24.32 22.00
C CYS A 29 -4.55 -23.33 23.14
N ASN A 30 -4.65 -22.03 22.82
CA ASN A 30 -4.91 -20.94 23.77
C ASN A 30 -4.03 -20.99 25.05
N GLU A 31 -2.75 -21.30 24.87
CA GLU A 31 -1.78 -21.37 25.96
C GLU A 31 -1.52 -19.97 26.53
N THR A 32 -1.55 -19.86 27.86
CA THR A 32 -1.37 -18.58 28.55
C THR A 32 -0.50 -18.73 29.79
N CYS A 33 0.29 -17.70 30.09
CA CYS A 33 0.97 -17.53 31.36
C CYS A 33 0.38 -16.30 32.06
N GLY A 34 -0.66 -16.53 32.87
CA GLY A 34 -1.47 -15.47 33.44
C GLY A 34 -2.22 -14.67 32.37
N LYS A 35 -1.77 -13.45 32.09
CA LYS A 35 -2.34 -12.58 31.04
C LYS A 35 -1.54 -12.60 29.73
N LEU A 36 -0.38 -13.25 29.71
CA LEU A 36 0.47 -13.33 28.53
C LEU A 36 -0.01 -14.47 27.62
N HIS A 37 -0.33 -14.15 26.37
CA HIS A 37 -0.60 -15.14 25.34
C HIS A 37 0.71 -15.72 24.81
N VAL A 38 0.74 -17.03 24.63
CA VAL A 38 1.91 -17.75 24.11
C VAL A 38 1.64 -18.11 22.64
N PRO A 39 2.37 -17.52 21.69
CA PRO A 39 2.18 -17.79 20.27
C PRO A 39 2.74 -19.17 19.90
N PHE A 40 2.19 -19.78 18.86
CA PHE A 40 2.78 -20.96 18.24
C PHE A 40 4.17 -20.63 17.67
N PRO A 41 5.18 -21.52 17.71
CA PRO A 41 5.17 -22.92 18.19
C PRO A 41 5.41 -23.09 19.70
N PHE A 42 5.49 -22.00 20.46
CA PHE A 42 5.75 -22.05 21.90
C PHE A 42 4.57 -22.59 22.69
N PHE A 43 4.85 -23.28 23.79
CA PHE A 43 3.83 -23.80 24.70
C PHE A 43 4.34 -23.84 26.14
N VAL A 44 3.41 -23.83 27.09
CA VAL A 44 3.73 -24.00 28.53
C VAL A 44 3.26 -25.37 29.00
N ASN A 45 2.06 -25.80 28.58
CA ASN A 45 1.54 -27.13 28.87
C ASN A 45 1.67 -28.07 27.67
N SER A 46 1.78 -29.36 27.94
CA SER A 46 2.00 -30.40 26.92
C SER A 46 0.81 -30.61 25.96
N SER A 47 -0.33 -29.97 26.20
CA SER A 47 -1.54 -30.03 25.36
C SER A 47 -1.30 -29.63 23.91
N CYS A 48 -0.32 -28.76 23.65
CA CYS A 48 -0.05 -28.20 22.33
C CYS A 48 1.29 -28.62 21.71
N ALA A 49 2.02 -29.58 22.29
CA ALA A 49 3.34 -29.94 21.82
C ALA A 49 3.28 -30.72 20.50
N SER A 50 3.22 -30.02 19.36
CA SER A 50 3.00 -30.63 18.04
C SER A 50 4.24 -30.68 17.13
N ILE A 51 5.24 -29.83 17.38
CA ILE A 51 6.46 -29.74 16.52
C ILE A 51 7.72 -30.21 17.26
N SER A 52 8.02 -29.63 18.42
CA SER A 52 9.18 -30.06 19.21
C SER A 52 9.10 -29.64 20.67
N THR A 53 9.72 -30.43 21.56
CA THR A 53 9.80 -30.13 22.99
C THR A 53 10.69 -28.93 23.31
N SER A 54 11.56 -28.48 22.41
CA SER A 54 12.45 -27.35 22.68
C SER A 54 11.74 -25.99 22.58
N PHE A 55 10.48 -25.95 22.13
CA PHE A 55 9.60 -24.78 22.21
C PHE A 55 8.85 -24.65 23.55
N ASN A 56 9.16 -25.51 24.52
CA ASN A 56 8.59 -25.46 25.85
C ASN A 56 9.10 -24.25 26.65
N LEU A 57 8.18 -23.45 27.17
CA LEU A 57 8.42 -22.32 28.05
C LEU A 57 7.95 -22.65 29.46
N SER A 58 8.74 -22.25 30.47
CA SER A 58 8.30 -22.32 31.85
C SER A 58 7.65 -21.01 32.28
N CYS A 59 6.48 -21.09 32.91
CA CYS A 59 5.75 -19.95 33.44
C CYS A 59 5.99 -19.84 34.96
N SER A 60 6.41 -18.66 35.42
CA SER A 60 6.58 -18.36 36.84
C SER A 60 5.75 -17.13 37.24
N ASN A 61 5.13 -17.21 38.42
CA ASN A 61 4.30 -16.15 39.00
C ASN A 61 3.20 -15.60 38.06
N SER A 62 2.73 -16.41 37.11
CA SER A 62 1.72 -16.04 36.11
C SER A 62 2.01 -14.73 35.36
N SER A 63 3.29 -14.38 35.22
CA SER A 63 3.71 -13.07 34.67
C SER A 63 5.06 -13.11 33.97
N ASN A 64 5.87 -14.17 34.17
CA ASN A 64 7.18 -14.29 33.56
C ASN A 64 7.28 -15.63 32.85
N LEU A 65 7.60 -15.58 31.56
CA LEU A 65 7.92 -16.73 30.74
C LEU A 65 9.44 -16.89 30.68
N PHE A 66 9.91 -18.13 30.71
CA PHE A 66 11.32 -18.45 30.61
C PHE A 66 11.56 -19.52 29.56
N LEU A 67 12.45 -19.22 28.62
CA LEU A 67 12.96 -20.17 27.64
C LEU A 67 14.21 -20.85 28.21
N LYS A 68 14.25 -22.18 28.16
CA LYS A 68 15.42 -22.95 28.57
C LYS A 68 16.18 -23.41 27.34
N ILE A 69 17.43 -22.97 27.22
CA ILE A 69 18.38 -23.44 26.19
C ILE A 69 19.57 -24.03 26.95
N ASP A 70 19.85 -25.31 26.71
CA ASP A 70 20.84 -26.10 27.45
C ASP A 70 20.62 -26.07 28.98
N SER A 71 21.62 -25.59 29.72
CA SER A 71 21.61 -25.44 31.18
C SER A 71 21.16 -24.04 31.64
N GLN A 72 20.91 -23.12 30.70
CA GLN A 72 20.57 -21.73 31.01
C GLN A 72 19.08 -21.46 30.83
N SER A 73 18.58 -20.52 31.62
CA SER A 73 17.20 -20.06 31.59
C SER A 73 17.17 -18.56 31.28
N TYR A 74 16.46 -18.20 30.22
CA TYR A 74 16.36 -16.84 29.71
C TYR A 74 14.93 -16.34 29.87
N LYS A 75 14.76 -15.17 30.48
CA LYS A 75 13.42 -14.56 30.63
C LYS A 75 12.98 -14.03 29.27
N VAL A 76 11.79 -14.42 28.83
CA VAL A 76 11.18 -13.90 27.59
C VAL A 76 10.61 -12.52 27.87
N LEU A 77 11.02 -11.54 27.09
CA LEU A 77 10.57 -10.15 27.16
C LEU A 77 9.45 -9.88 26.15
N GLU A 78 9.56 -10.44 24.94
CA GLU A 78 8.64 -10.18 23.83
C GLU A 78 8.69 -11.29 22.78
N PHE A 79 7.61 -11.45 22.01
CA PHE A 79 7.53 -12.38 20.88
C PHE A 79 7.50 -11.63 19.55
N PHE A 80 8.13 -12.20 18.54
CA PHE A 80 8.08 -11.76 17.14
C PHE A 80 7.61 -12.92 16.26
N ASN A 81 7.19 -12.61 15.03
CA ASN A 81 6.77 -13.64 14.07
C ASN A 81 7.92 -14.61 13.71
N ASP A 82 9.16 -14.15 13.78
CA ASP A 82 10.37 -14.89 13.42
C ASP A 82 11.24 -15.27 14.62
N GLY A 83 10.87 -14.85 15.83
CA GLY A 83 11.79 -14.85 16.95
C GLY A 83 11.18 -14.53 18.30
N LEU A 84 12.03 -14.40 19.31
CA LEU A 84 11.67 -13.87 20.62
C LEU A 84 12.80 -13.00 21.17
N LEU A 85 12.45 -11.97 21.94
CA LEU A 85 13.41 -11.19 22.71
C LEU A 85 13.59 -11.83 24.08
N VAL A 86 14.82 -12.11 24.46
CA VAL A 86 15.14 -12.61 25.80
C VAL A 86 16.07 -11.67 26.56
N ASP A 87 15.93 -11.72 27.88
CA ASP A 87 16.83 -11.07 28.83
C ASP A 87 18.10 -11.92 29.03
N PHE A 88 19.13 -11.30 29.59
CA PHE A 88 20.37 -11.96 29.95
C PHE A 88 20.14 -12.99 31.08
N PRO A 89 20.82 -14.15 31.05
CA PRO A 89 20.56 -15.23 32.00
C PRO A 89 20.92 -14.80 33.43
N ALA A 90 20.00 -15.07 34.36
CA ALA A 90 20.15 -14.73 35.78
C ALA A 90 21.18 -15.66 36.46
N GLY A 91 22.46 -15.42 36.21
CA GLY A 91 23.58 -16.18 36.79
C GLY A 91 24.85 -15.35 37.07
N ALA A 92 24.89 -14.10 36.62
CA ALA A 92 25.94 -13.16 36.99
C ALA A 92 25.58 -12.49 38.33
N SER A 93 25.92 -13.15 39.43
CA SER A 93 25.73 -12.65 40.80
C SER A 93 26.25 -11.21 40.97
N SER A 94 25.34 -10.27 41.19
CA SER A 94 25.39 -9.28 42.29
C SER A 94 24.34 -8.19 42.09
N SER A 95 23.67 -7.87 43.20
CA SER A 95 22.78 -6.74 43.40
C SER A 95 23.53 -5.41 43.32
N SER A 96 24.04 -5.06 42.15
CA SER A 96 24.56 -3.71 41.89
C SER A 96 23.86 -3.18 40.65
N THR A 97 23.13 -2.08 40.82
CA THR A 97 22.38 -1.32 39.81
C THR A 97 23.25 -0.69 38.71
N CYS A 98 24.49 -1.13 38.55
CA CYS A 98 25.39 -0.70 37.49
C CYS A 98 26.43 -1.81 37.21
N ARG A 99 26.08 -2.77 36.35
CA ARG A 99 27.05 -3.36 35.43
C ARG A 99 26.77 -2.74 34.07
N MET A 100 27.73 -2.01 33.50
CA MET A 100 27.56 -1.38 32.18
C MET A 100 27.43 -2.41 31.03
N TYR A 101 27.91 -3.64 31.24
CA TYR A 101 28.00 -4.67 30.21
C TYR A 101 27.98 -6.09 30.81
N ASN A 102 27.61 -7.06 29.98
CA ASN A 102 27.62 -8.50 30.27
C ASN A 102 28.93 -9.14 29.85
N ASP A 103 29.32 -10.25 30.50
CA ASP A 103 30.49 -11.05 30.10
C ASP A 103 30.21 -11.75 28.76
N LEU A 104 31.12 -11.69 27.78
CA LEU A 104 30.93 -12.27 26.45
C LEU A 104 30.61 -13.78 26.45
N ASN A 105 30.97 -14.50 27.52
CA ASN A 105 30.68 -15.94 27.67
C ASN A 105 29.39 -16.23 28.45
N SER A 106 28.69 -15.19 28.92
CA SER A 106 27.48 -15.33 29.74
C SER A 106 26.24 -15.70 28.95
N PHE A 107 26.23 -15.44 27.63
CA PHE A 107 25.08 -15.69 26.76
C PHE A 107 25.45 -16.68 25.66
N GLY A 108 24.93 -17.91 25.73
CA GLY A 108 25.09 -18.96 24.72
C GLY A 108 26.55 -19.25 24.32
N LYS A 109 27.15 -20.31 24.87
CA LYS A 109 28.57 -20.65 24.54
C LYS A 109 28.78 -21.01 23.06
N SER A 110 27.75 -21.53 22.41
CA SER A 110 27.75 -21.89 20.99
C SER A 110 26.29 -22.20 20.60
N PHE A 111 25.82 -21.62 19.50
CA PHE A 111 24.61 -22.04 18.79
C PHE A 111 25.02 -22.84 17.53
N GLU A 112 26.19 -23.48 17.56
CA GLU A 112 26.78 -24.18 16.42
C GLU A 112 25.94 -25.39 16.04
N GLY A 113 25.07 -25.17 15.06
CA GLY A 113 24.86 -26.06 13.91
C GLY A 113 24.73 -27.55 14.19
N LYS A 114 24.28 -27.96 15.38
CA LYS A 114 23.82 -29.33 15.56
C LYS A 114 22.55 -29.38 14.71
N ASP A 115 22.38 -30.43 13.91
CA ASP A 115 21.19 -30.65 13.07
C ASP A 115 19.85 -30.65 13.90
N GLU A 116 19.90 -30.40 15.22
CA GLU A 116 18.80 -30.32 16.18
C GLU A 116 18.58 -28.93 16.80
N ASP A 117 19.44 -27.93 16.55
CA ASP A 117 19.31 -26.60 17.14
C ASP A 117 18.09 -25.88 16.57
N GLN A 118 17.27 -25.31 17.45
CA GLN A 118 15.99 -24.66 17.09
C GLN A 118 16.02 -23.15 17.27
N TYR A 119 17.12 -22.62 17.78
CA TYR A 119 17.31 -21.21 18.09
C TYR A 119 18.70 -20.77 17.63
N GLY A 120 18.80 -19.52 17.17
CA GLY A 120 20.05 -18.86 16.84
C GLY A 120 19.94 -17.37 17.16
N ILE A 121 21.07 -16.70 17.36
CA ILE A 121 21.08 -15.25 17.57
C ILE A 121 20.68 -14.56 16.26
N SER A 122 19.62 -13.74 16.30
CA SER A 122 19.09 -13.06 15.12
C SER A 122 20.05 -11.97 14.63
N LEU A 123 20.08 -11.75 13.31
CA LEU A 123 20.84 -10.66 12.69
C LEU A 123 20.30 -9.27 13.01
N ASP A 124 19.08 -9.16 13.55
CA ASP A 124 18.48 -7.89 13.94
C ASP A 124 19.06 -7.33 15.26
N ASN A 125 20.01 -8.04 15.88
CA ASN A 125 20.71 -7.54 17.06
C ASN A 125 21.85 -6.60 16.68
N VAL A 126 21.95 -5.52 17.45
CA VAL A 126 23.08 -4.60 17.46
C VAL A 126 23.78 -4.74 18.80
N VAL A 127 25.09 -4.98 18.76
CA VAL A 127 25.91 -5.23 19.94
C VAL A 127 26.75 -4.00 20.25
N GLY A 128 26.66 -3.49 21.47
CA GLY A 128 27.63 -2.55 22.02
C GLY A 128 28.75 -3.33 22.70
N LEU A 129 29.98 -3.19 22.21
CA LEU A 129 31.17 -3.85 22.72
C LEU A 129 31.98 -2.88 23.57
N TYR A 130 32.54 -3.38 24.67
CA TYR A 130 33.23 -2.56 25.67
C TYR A 130 34.63 -3.08 25.97
N ASP A 131 35.55 -2.14 26.20
CA ASP A 131 36.95 -2.38 26.54
C ASP A 131 37.66 -3.30 25.53
N CYS A 132 37.48 -3.04 24.23
CA CYS A 132 38.17 -3.76 23.16
C CYS A 132 39.58 -3.21 22.94
N ASP A 133 40.55 -4.10 22.71
CA ASP A 133 41.93 -3.72 22.37
C ASP A 133 42.05 -3.31 20.89
N ASP A 134 41.22 -3.90 20.02
CA ASP A 134 41.17 -3.59 18.58
C ASP A 134 39.92 -2.77 18.21
N SER A 135 40.13 -1.54 17.74
CA SER A 135 39.06 -0.64 17.30
C SER A 135 38.49 -0.98 15.92
N SER A 136 39.06 -1.93 15.17
CA SER A 136 38.58 -2.33 13.84
C SER A 136 37.19 -2.98 13.88
N VAL A 137 36.78 -3.49 15.04
CA VAL A 137 35.45 -4.05 15.28
C VAL A 137 34.38 -2.96 15.29
N CYS A 138 34.74 -1.71 15.52
CA CYS A 138 33.79 -0.61 15.67
C CYS A 138 33.22 -0.17 14.31
N LYS A 139 31.89 -0.11 14.18
CA LYS A 139 31.18 0.34 12.98
C LYS A 139 30.43 1.66 13.21
N PRO A 140 30.43 2.59 12.24
CA PRO A 140 29.77 3.90 12.38
C PRO A 140 28.24 3.86 12.16
N ASP A 141 27.69 2.83 11.53
CA ASP A 141 26.30 2.83 11.03
C ASP A 141 25.21 2.54 12.10
N CYS A 142 25.51 2.73 13.39
CA CYS A 142 24.57 2.44 14.48
C CYS A 142 24.50 3.55 15.55
N GLU A 143 24.74 4.80 15.14
CA GLU A 143 24.67 6.04 15.95
C GLU A 143 23.27 6.35 16.54
N THR A 144 22.22 5.62 16.16
CA THR A 144 20.83 5.86 16.59
C THR A 144 20.46 5.20 17.93
N ILE A 145 21.34 4.41 18.53
CA ILE A 145 21.12 3.79 19.84
C ILE A 145 21.92 4.56 20.89
N GLU A 146 21.26 5.38 21.71
CA GLU A 146 21.89 6.00 22.87
C GLU A 146 22.36 4.89 23.83
N LEU A 147 23.67 4.62 23.85
CA LEU A 147 24.33 3.71 24.79
C LEU A 147 24.39 4.40 26.17
N PRO A 148 23.54 4.05 27.16
CA PRO A 148 23.50 4.79 28.41
C PRO A 148 24.75 4.46 29.24
N GLY A 149 25.57 5.48 29.51
CA GLY A 149 26.62 5.40 30.53
C GLY A 149 26.01 5.35 31.93
N CYS A 150 26.61 4.60 32.85
CA CYS A 150 26.12 4.47 34.23
C CYS A 150 26.13 5.77 35.06
N ASP A 151 26.81 6.82 34.61
CA ASP A 151 27.03 8.06 35.36
C ASP A 151 26.18 9.25 34.87
N GLY A 152 25.44 9.10 33.78
CA GLY A 152 24.65 10.21 33.21
C GLY A 152 25.49 11.43 32.80
N SER A 153 26.82 11.31 32.79
CA SER A 153 27.73 12.40 32.46
C SER A 153 29.01 11.87 31.82
N GLY A 154 29.03 11.80 30.49
CA GLY A 154 30.27 11.78 29.72
C GLY A 154 30.73 10.41 29.23
N ASN A 155 30.93 10.35 27.91
CA ASN A 155 31.79 9.46 27.12
C ASN A 155 32.32 8.19 27.82
N ASN A 156 31.76 7.03 27.49
CA ASN A 156 32.41 5.75 27.81
C ASN A 156 32.68 4.91 26.57
N LEU A 157 33.79 4.17 26.64
CA LEU A 157 34.58 3.48 25.61
C LEU A 157 33.87 2.27 24.96
N GLY A 158 32.57 2.38 24.71
CA GLY A 158 31.81 1.38 23.97
C GLY A 158 31.80 1.71 22.48
N CYS A 159 31.93 0.70 21.62
CA CYS A 159 31.68 0.87 20.19
C CYS A 159 30.71 -0.18 19.68
N CYS A 160 30.05 0.13 18.57
CA CYS A 160 28.90 -0.62 18.12
C CYS A 160 29.25 -1.55 16.95
N TYR A 161 28.62 -2.73 16.92
CA TYR A 161 28.73 -3.74 15.87
C TYR A 161 27.34 -4.32 15.53
N PRO A 162 26.79 -4.07 14.32
CA PRO A 162 25.57 -4.72 13.85
C PRO A 162 25.85 -6.16 13.38
N LEU A 163 25.10 -7.15 13.88
CA LEU A 163 25.34 -8.55 13.51
C LEU A 163 25.08 -8.86 12.03
N SER A 164 24.31 -8.02 11.35
CA SER A 164 24.07 -8.08 9.91
C SER A 164 25.30 -7.77 9.04
N ASP A 165 26.39 -7.22 9.61
CA ASP A 165 27.61 -6.89 8.88
C ASP A 165 28.42 -8.14 8.47
N HIS A 166 28.29 -9.24 9.22
CA HIS A 166 28.92 -10.55 8.93
C HIS A 166 30.45 -10.55 8.75
N SER A 167 31.18 -9.48 9.06
CA SER A 167 32.65 -9.46 8.87
C SER A 167 33.43 -10.24 9.91
N ILE A 168 32.95 -10.23 11.16
CA ILE A 168 33.61 -10.88 12.31
C ILE A 168 32.71 -11.96 12.92
N TRP A 169 31.44 -11.63 13.16
CA TRP A 169 30.47 -12.57 13.73
C TRP A 169 29.66 -13.25 12.63
N HIS A 170 29.46 -14.56 12.74
CA HIS A 170 28.70 -15.38 11.81
C HIS A 170 27.54 -16.11 12.49
N SER A 171 26.50 -16.42 11.71
CA SER A 171 25.33 -17.18 12.19
C SER A 171 25.74 -18.50 12.84
N GLY A 172 25.28 -18.74 14.07
CA GLY A 172 25.62 -19.91 14.88
C GLY A 172 26.70 -19.63 15.95
N GLU A 173 27.44 -18.53 15.82
CA GLU A 173 28.44 -18.15 16.81
C GLU A 173 27.81 -17.43 18.01
N GLY A 174 28.42 -17.59 19.19
CA GLY A 174 28.11 -16.76 20.36
C GLY A 174 28.82 -15.41 20.31
N PHE A 175 28.63 -14.59 21.34
CA PHE A 175 29.35 -13.31 21.45
C PHE A 175 30.82 -13.45 21.90
N SER A 176 31.26 -14.66 22.26
CA SER A 176 32.63 -14.93 22.66
C SER A 176 33.66 -14.65 21.57
N VAL A 177 33.27 -14.61 20.28
CA VAL A 177 34.17 -14.28 19.15
C VAL A 177 34.84 -12.92 19.31
N PHE A 178 34.16 -11.97 19.95
CA PHE A 178 34.72 -10.63 20.18
C PHE A 178 35.83 -10.60 21.22
N SER A 179 36.02 -11.68 22.00
CA SER A 179 37.13 -11.77 22.96
C SER A 179 38.50 -11.84 22.27
N GLU A 180 38.55 -12.29 21.01
CA GLU A 180 39.79 -12.31 20.21
C GLU A 180 40.29 -10.89 19.89
N PHE A 181 39.39 -9.90 19.92
CA PHE A 181 39.67 -8.48 19.70
C PHE A 181 39.90 -7.72 21.02
N GLY A 182 40.08 -8.46 22.12
CA GLY A 182 40.33 -7.91 23.46
C GLY A 182 39.09 -7.38 24.18
N CYS A 183 37.90 -7.45 23.57
CA CYS A 183 36.67 -6.97 24.19
C CYS A 183 36.36 -7.75 25.47
N ARG A 184 35.97 -7.03 26.53
CA ARG A 184 35.69 -7.63 27.86
C ARG A 184 34.20 -7.75 28.14
N GLY A 185 33.39 -7.00 27.41
CA GLY A 185 31.98 -6.85 27.71
C GLY A 185 31.12 -6.57 26.51
N PHE A 186 29.83 -6.87 26.64
CA PHE A 186 28.84 -6.49 25.65
C PHE A 186 27.48 -6.13 26.24
N SER A 187 26.73 -5.36 25.47
CA SER A 187 25.28 -5.15 25.63
C SER A 187 24.63 -5.36 24.27
N SER A 188 23.35 -5.75 24.25
CA SER A 188 22.64 -6.08 23.02
C SER A 188 21.29 -5.40 22.98
N TRP A 189 20.91 -4.95 21.79
CA TRP A 189 19.61 -4.40 21.50
C TRP A 189 19.05 -5.04 20.24
N ALA A 190 17.78 -5.42 20.28
CA ALA A 190 17.05 -5.86 19.11
C ALA A 190 16.39 -4.67 18.43
N VAL A 191 16.77 -4.40 17.18
CA VAL A 191 16.16 -3.35 16.37
C VAL A 191 14.99 -3.96 15.60
N VAL A 192 13.78 -3.52 15.92
CA VAL A 192 12.58 -3.98 15.19
C VAL A 192 12.49 -3.22 13.87
N ARG A 193 12.32 -3.94 12.76
CA ARG A 193 12.16 -3.33 11.43
C ARG A 193 10.99 -2.33 11.44
N GLY A 194 11.26 -1.08 11.06
CA GLY A 194 10.27 0.02 11.10
C GLY A 194 10.21 0.80 12.42
N SER A 195 11.09 0.50 13.39
CA SER A 195 11.24 1.25 14.64
C SER A 195 12.64 1.86 14.75
N ASN A 196 12.70 3.13 15.20
CA ASN A 196 13.98 3.82 15.46
C ASN A 196 14.53 3.53 16.88
N SER A 197 13.77 2.84 17.74
CA SER A 197 14.21 2.46 19.08
C SER A 197 14.49 0.97 19.16
N GLY A 198 15.71 0.61 19.59
CA GLY A 198 16.10 -0.77 19.91
C GLY A 198 15.66 -1.16 21.32
N LYS A 199 15.18 -2.39 21.49
CA LYS A 199 14.82 -2.94 22.82
C LYS A 199 16.01 -3.70 23.39
N HIS A 200 16.38 -3.37 24.64
CA HIS A 200 17.48 -4.04 25.33
C HIS A 200 17.17 -5.54 25.53
N GLY A 201 18.12 -6.39 25.17
CA GLY A 201 17.98 -7.84 25.18
C GLY A 201 18.61 -8.48 23.94
N VAL A 202 18.51 -9.79 23.85
CA VAL A 202 19.00 -10.57 22.69
C VAL A 202 17.81 -11.17 21.97
N LYS A 203 17.59 -10.77 20.71
CA LYS A 203 16.60 -11.41 19.85
C LYS A 203 17.15 -12.74 19.35
N LEU A 204 16.42 -13.81 19.61
CA LEU A 204 16.68 -15.12 19.03
C LEU A 204 15.74 -15.35 17.85
N GLU A 205 16.28 -15.80 16.73
CA GLU A 205 15.48 -16.39 15.66
C GLU A 205 15.28 -17.87 15.97
N TRP A 206 14.09 -18.40 15.67
CA TRP A 206 13.80 -19.82 15.81
C TRP A 206 13.55 -20.48 14.47
N GLY A 207 13.68 -21.81 14.42
CA GLY A 207 13.39 -22.59 13.22
C GLY A 207 13.05 -24.04 13.54
N VAL A 208 12.31 -24.68 12.65
CA VAL A 208 11.96 -26.10 12.76
C VAL A 208 12.94 -26.94 11.91
N PRO A 209 13.74 -27.84 12.50
CA PRO A 209 14.70 -28.64 11.74
C PRO A 209 13.99 -29.65 10.82
N LEU A 210 14.41 -29.71 9.56
CA LEU A 210 13.91 -30.71 8.60
C LEU A 210 14.66 -32.03 8.76
N LYS A 211 13.97 -33.08 9.25
CA LYS A 211 14.57 -34.43 9.34
C LYS A 211 14.83 -34.97 7.93
N LYS A 212 16.11 -35.16 7.58
CA LYS A 212 16.59 -35.59 6.24
C LYS A 212 16.09 -36.98 5.74
N ASN A 213 15.36 -37.77 6.54
CA ASN A 213 14.98 -39.15 6.21
C ASN A 213 13.52 -39.51 6.57
N SER A 214 12.53 -38.82 6.00
CA SER A 214 11.17 -39.37 5.92
C SER A 214 10.59 -39.15 4.54
N SER A 215 10.20 -40.23 3.87
CA SER A 215 9.45 -40.24 2.61
C SER A 215 8.03 -39.68 2.74
N LEU A 216 7.64 -39.19 3.92
CA LEU A 216 6.60 -38.19 4.12
C LEU A 216 7.30 -36.85 4.39
N MET A 217 7.46 -36.02 3.37
CA MET A 217 7.52 -34.57 3.54
C MET A 217 6.12 -34.14 4.02
N GLU A 218 5.84 -34.41 5.29
CA GLU A 218 4.57 -34.07 5.94
C GLU A 218 4.42 -32.54 5.83
N LYS A 219 3.26 -32.06 5.39
CA LYS A 219 3.01 -30.64 5.11
C LYS A 219 3.14 -29.82 6.41
N VAL A 220 4.35 -29.34 6.72
CA VAL A 220 4.64 -28.51 7.90
C VAL A 220 3.90 -27.18 7.80
N CYS A 221 3.86 -26.61 6.59
CA CYS A 221 3.17 -25.37 6.30
C CYS A 221 1.73 -25.62 5.83
N ASP A 222 0.85 -24.69 6.19
CA ASP A 222 -0.55 -24.65 5.74
C ASP A 222 -0.66 -24.37 4.23
N LEU A 223 -1.83 -24.58 3.63
CA LEU A 223 -2.05 -24.50 2.19
C LEU A 223 -1.69 -23.14 1.56
N ASN A 224 -1.88 -22.04 2.29
CA ASN A 224 -1.58 -20.68 1.85
C ASN A 224 -0.29 -20.13 2.50
N ALA A 225 0.62 -21.02 2.90
CA ALA A 225 1.90 -20.67 3.48
C ALA A 225 3.07 -21.19 2.62
N GLU A 226 4.14 -20.41 2.58
CA GLU A 226 5.40 -20.75 1.94
C GLU A 226 6.45 -21.12 2.98
N MET A 227 7.25 -22.12 2.66
CA MET A 227 8.36 -22.55 3.50
C MET A 227 9.56 -21.64 3.25
N VAL A 228 10.07 -21.00 4.30
CA VAL A 228 11.24 -20.12 4.26
C VAL A 228 12.33 -20.70 5.15
N ASN A 229 13.60 -20.56 4.75
CA ASN A 229 14.72 -20.99 5.58
C ASN A 229 14.93 -19.99 6.73
N ALA A 230 15.22 -20.49 7.93
CA ALA A 230 15.70 -19.65 9.02
C ALA A 230 17.11 -19.13 8.70
N THR A 231 17.38 -17.87 9.04
CA THR A 231 18.64 -17.20 8.66
C THR A 231 19.78 -17.55 9.60
N SER A 232 19.45 -17.69 10.89
CA SER A 232 20.39 -17.87 12.00
C SER A 232 20.42 -19.30 12.51
N VAL A 233 19.56 -20.18 11.97
CA VAL A 233 19.44 -21.58 12.38
C VAL A 233 19.62 -22.47 11.15
N GLN A 234 20.78 -23.12 11.05
CA GLN A 234 21.16 -23.89 9.87
C GLN A 234 20.26 -25.11 9.67
N GLY A 235 19.71 -25.27 8.45
CA GLY A 235 18.88 -26.43 8.10
C GLY A 235 17.47 -26.42 8.72
N ALA A 236 17.08 -25.33 9.37
CA ALA A 236 15.75 -25.15 9.93
C ALA A 236 14.88 -24.25 9.02
N VAL A 237 13.58 -24.48 9.06
CA VAL A 237 12.59 -23.76 8.25
C VAL A 237 11.48 -23.15 9.09
N ARG A 238 10.82 -22.15 8.53
CA ARG A 238 9.59 -21.52 9.03
C ARG A 238 8.53 -21.49 7.93
N CYS A 239 7.29 -21.23 8.30
CA CYS A 239 6.19 -21.03 7.37
C CYS A 239 5.77 -19.56 7.41
N VAL A 240 5.53 -18.96 6.24
CA VAL A 240 5.09 -17.57 6.10
C VAL A 240 3.84 -17.53 5.24
N CYS A 241 2.78 -16.87 5.70
CA CYS A 241 1.56 -16.73 4.92
C CYS A 241 1.77 -15.90 3.66
N GLN A 242 1.12 -16.32 2.58
CA GLN A 242 1.07 -15.56 1.33
C GLN A 242 0.26 -14.27 1.49
N ASP A 243 0.46 -13.32 0.56
CA ASP A 243 -0.23 -12.03 0.55
C ASP A 243 -1.76 -12.19 0.64
N GLY A 244 -2.38 -11.41 1.52
CA GLY A 244 -3.82 -11.49 1.82
C GLY A 244 -4.20 -12.53 2.87
N PHE A 245 -3.23 -13.25 3.42
CA PHE A 245 -3.41 -14.15 4.57
C PHE A 245 -2.57 -13.72 5.77
N ILE A 246 -3.04 -14.05 6.95
CA ILE A 246 -2.39 -13.74 8.22
C ILE A 246 -2.47 -14.96 9.16
N GLY A 247 -1.39 -15.20 9.90
CA GLY A 247 -1.29 -16.34 10.82
C GLY A 247 0.16 -16.77 11.02
N ASP A 248 0.33 -17.94 11.66
CA ASP A 248 1.66 -18.52 11.89
C ASP A 248 2.17 -19.34 10.69
N GLY A 249 1.29 -19.65 9.74
CA GLY A 249 1.61 -20.41 8.53
C GLY A 249 1.82 -21.91 8.75
N PHE A 250 1.74 -22.43 9.97
CA PHE A 250 1.94 -23.85 10.24
C PHE A 250 0.62 -24.60 10.19
N LEU A 251 0.64 -25.80 9.61
CA LEU A 251 -0.55 -26.65 9.54
C LEU A 251 -1.08 -27.06 10.92
N ASN A 252 -0.17 -27.28 11.88
CA ASN A 252 -0.50 -27.64 13.26
C ASN A 252 -0.70 -26.43 14.19
N GLY A 253 -0.59 -25.22 13.64
CA GLY A 253 -0.84 -23.96 14.32
C GLY A 253 -2.18 -23.34 13.91
N SER A 254 -2.24 -22.02 13.92
CA SER A 254 -3.37 -21.22 13.40
C SER A 254 -3.47 -21.29 11.87
N GLY A 255 -2.40 -21.68 11.18
CA GLY A 255 -2.34 -21.72 9.73
C GLY A 255 -2.36 -20.33 9.13
N CYS A 256 -2.90 -20.21 7.92
CA CYS A 256 -3.06 -18.95 7.21
C CYS A 256 -4.54 -18.63 7.02
N LEU A 257 -5.01 -17.63 7.77
CA LEU A 257 -6.37 -17.13 7.70
C LEU A 257 -6.46 -15.99 6.70
N GLN A 258 -7.48 -16.03 5.84
CA GLN A 258 -7.74 -14.92 4.91
C GLN A 258 -8.01 -13.64 5.70
N SER A 259 -7.32 -12.55 5.36
CA SER A 259 -7.54 -11.22 5.94
C SER A 259 -8.52 -10.42 5.09
N CYS A 260 -9.43 -9.70 5.72
CA CYS A 260 -10.39 -8.83 5.07
C CYS A 260 -10.84 -7.69 5.99
N MET A 261 -11.44 -6.64 5.42
CA MET A 261 -12.03 -5.55 6.19
C MET A 261 -13.55 -5.74 6.31
N LYS A 262 -14.06 -5.74 7.54
CA LYS A 262 -15.49 -5.81 7.85
C LYS A 262 -15.88 -4.67 8.78
N ASN A 263 -16.75 -3.78 8.31
CA ASN A 263 -17.22 -2.60 9.06
C ASN A 263 -16.08 -1.68 9.54
N GLY A 264 -15.01 -1.53 8.76
CA GLY A 264 -13.85 -0.72 9.13
C GLY A 264 -12.93 -1.36 10.17
N GLN A 265 -13.14 -2.63 10.52
CA GLN A 265 -12.25 -3.42 11.37
C GLN A 265 -11.68 -4.61 10.59
N GLU A 266 -10.44 -4.97 10.87
CA GLU A 266 -9.83 -6.17 10.33
C GLU A 266 -10.59 -7.41 10.84
N ALA A 267 -10.91 -8.31 9.92
CA ALA A 267 -11.56 -9.58 10.16
C ALA A 267 -10.76 -10.70 9.47
N TYR A 268 -10.79 -11.89 10.05
CA TYR A 268 -9.98 -13.02 9.59
C TYR A 268 -10.80 -14.29 9.43
N GLY A 269 -10.41 -15.14 8.49
CA GLY A 269 -10.98 -16.48 8.28
C GLY A 269 -12.48 -16.45 7.97
N ASP A 270 -13.27 -17.26 8.68
CA ASP A 270 -14.72 -17.39 8.48
C ASP A 270 -15.49 -16.07 8.65
N ASN A 271 -14.92 -15.09 9.35
CA ASN A 271 -15.55 -13.78 9.54
C ASN A 271 -15.56 -12.93 8.26
N CYS A 272 -14.68 -13.24 7.30
CA CYS A 272 -14.68 -12.66 5.96
C CYS A 272 -15.88 -13.08 5.13
N TYR A 273 -16.45 -14.25 5.42
CA TYR A 273 -17.64 -14.72 4.75
C TYR A 273 -18.88 -14.16 5.46
N ILE A 274 -19.68 -13.39 4.73
CA ILE A 274 -21.02 -13.05 5.18
C ILE A 274 -21.80 -14.37 5.22
N LYS A 275 -21.96 -14.97 6.41
CA LYS A 275 -23.03 -15.96 6.62
C LYS A 275 -24.31 -15.28 6.18
N LYS A 276 -24.84 -15.70 5.04
CA LYS A 276 -26.16 -15.32 4.55
C LYS A 276 -27.12 -15.76 5.66
N HIS A 277 -27.43 -14.84 6.57
CA HIS A 277 -28.35 -15.09 7.65
C HIS A 277 -29.65 -15.58 7.02
N ASP A 278 -30.25 -16.60 7.61
CA ASP A 278 -31.34 -17.44 7.11
C ASP A 278 -32.58 -16.61 6.71
N GLN A 279 -32.49 -15.88 5.60
CA GLN A 279 -33.56 -15.03 5.04
C GLN A 279 -34.73 -15.89 4.57
N ARG A 280 -34.56 -17.22 4.46
CA ARG A 280 -35.66 -18.15 4.14
C ARG A 280 -36.74 -18.18 5.20
N LYS A 281 -36.42 -17.97 6.50
CA LYS A 281 -37.45 -17.98 7.55
C LYS A 281 -38.30 -16.70 7.58
N MET A 282 -37.70 -15.55 7.28
CA MET A 282 -38.42 -14.27 7.18
C MET A 282 -39.16 -14.12 5.84
N LEU A 283 -38.67 -14.72 4.74
CA LEU A 283 -39.35 -14.73 3.45
C LEU A 283 -40.66 -15.52 3.44
N ILE A 284 -40.80 -16.56 4.28
CA ILE A 284 -42.07 -17.32 4.36
C ILE A 284 -43.15 -16.48 5.06
N ILE A 285 -42.79 -15.72 6.11
CA ILE A 285 -43.75 -14.89 6.85
C ILE A 285 -44.19 -13.68 6.00
N VAL A 286 -43.24 -13.01 5.34
CA VAL A 286 -43.52 -11.90 4.41
C VAL A 286 -44.21 -12.40 3.14
N GLY A 287 -43.88 -13.61 2.68
CA GLY A 287 -44.48 -14.27 1.53
C GLY A 287 -45.92 -14.74 1.74
N ILE A 288 -46.40 -14.84 2.99
CA ILE A 288 -47.81 -15.18 3.29
C ILE A 288 -48.61 -13.91 3.63
N LEU A 289 -48.07 -13.00 4.45
CA LEU A 289 -48.77 -11.77 4.84
C LEU A 289 -48.75 -10.68 3.76
N GLY A 290 -47.66 -10.58 2.99
CA GLY A 290 -47.50 -9.59 1.92
C GLY A 290 -48.55 -9.74 0.82
N PRO A 291 -48.78 -10.94 0.25
CA PRO A 291 -49.80 -11.13 -0.76
C PRO A 291 -51.21 -10.88 -0.23
N PHE A 292 -51.50 -11.22 1.03
CA PHE A 292 -52.82 -10.96 1.62
C PHE A 292 -53.14 -9.47 1.73
N LEU A 293 -52.15 -8.67 2.15
CA LEU A 293 -52.30 -7.21 2.24
C LEU A 293 -52.34 -6.54 0.87
N ILE A 294 -51.56 -7.04 -0.10
CA ILE A 294 -51.58 -6.57 -1.49
C ILE A 294 -52.93 -6.91 -2.14
N VAL A 295 -53.45 -8.12 -1.95
CA VAL A 295 -54.77 -8.52 -2.50
C VAL A 295 -55.90 -7.72 -1.85
N ALA A 296 -55.88 -7.52 -0.53
CA ALA A 296 -56.87 -6.67 0.14
C ALA A 296 -56.84 -5.22 -0.34
N SER A 297 -55.64 -4.66 -0.53
CA SER A 297 -55.43 -3.31 -1.06
C SER A 297 -55.84 -3.20 -2.53
N LEU A 298 -55.52 -4.19 -3.37
CA LEU A 298 -55.93 -4.25 -4.77
C LEU A 298 -57.45 -4.45 -4.93
N ILE A 299 -58.10 -5.20 -4.05
CA ILE A 299 -59.56 -5.35 -4.03
C ILE A 299 -60.21 -4.02 -3.65
N ALA A 300 -59.71 -3.34 -2.61
CA ALA A 300 -60.17 -2.00 -2.23
C ALA A 300 -59.96 -0.98 -3.36
N LEU A 301 -58.79 -1.01 -4.03
CA LEU A 301 -58.46 -0.17 -5.17
C LEU A 301 -59.33 -0.50 -6.40
N PHE A 302 -59.65 -1.77 -6.64
CA PHE A 302 -60.51 -2.22 -7.74
C PHE A 302 -61.97 -1.79 -7.56
N TYR A 303 -62.46 -1.72 -6.32
CA TYR A 303 -63.78 -1.12 -6.02
C TYR A 303 -63.78 0.40 -6.19
N LEU A 304 -62.64 1.07 -5.97
CA LEU A 304 -62.50 2.52 -6.15
C LEU A 304 -62.22 2.94 -7.61
N LEU A 305 -61.56 2.08 -8.40
CA LEU A 305 -61.15 2.37 -9.79
C LEU A 305 -62.10 1.81 -10.85
N LYS A 306 -63.29 1.35 -10.48
CA LYS A 306 -64.33 0.96 -11.45
C LYS A 306 -64.95 2.21 -12.11
N LYS A 307 -64.19 2.85 -13.01
CA LYS A 307 -64.67 3.60 -14.17
C LYS A 307 -64.09 2.92 -15.43
N PRO A 308 -64.86 2.83 -16.52
CA PRO A 308 -64.54 1.90 -17.60
C PRO A 308 -63.57 2.47 -18.63
N ALA A 309 -62.93 1.53 -19.35
CA ALA A 309 -62.23 1.67 -20.64
C ALA A 309 -60.74 2.04 -20.52
N THR A 310 -59.78 1.50 -21.30
CA THR A 310 -59.79 0.56 -22.45
C THR A 310 -58.37 -0.03 -22.58
N LYS A 311 -58.21 -1.09 -23.38
CA LYS A 311 -57.01 -1.95 -23.55
C LYS A 311 -55.77 -1.26 -24.19
N PRO A 312 -54.56 -1.88 -24.04
CA PRO A 312 -53.26 -1.30 -24.35
C PRO A 312 -52.72 -1.65 -25.76
N GLY A 313 -51.74 -0.87 -26.22
CA GLY A 313 -50.88 -1.16 -27.38
C GLY A 313 -49.41 -1.34 -26.95
N MET A 314 -48.73 -2.27 -27.62
CA MET A 314 -47.47 -2.95 -27.27
C MET A 314 -46.29 -2.40 -28.09
N PHE A 315 -45.09 -2.25 -27.49
CA PHE A 315 -43.80 -2.05 -28.17
C PHE A 315 -42.62 -2.64 -27.37
N ASP A 316 -41.53 -2.92 -28.08
CA ASP A 316 -40.56 -4.02 -27.97
C ASP A 316 -39.71 -4.22 -26.69
N THR A 317 -39.35 -5.49 -26.45
CA THR A 317 -38.80 -6.05 -25.20
C THR A 317 -37.27 -6.21 -25.17
N GLU A 318 -36.51 -5.86 -26.22
CA GLU A 318 -35.04 -6.04 -26.22
C GLU A 318 -34.22 -4.81 -25.80
N GLN A 319 -34.74 -3.58 -25.92
CA GLN A 319 -34.08 -2.38 -25.38
C GLN A 319 -34.20 -2.26 -23.85
N ALA A 320 -35.14 -2.99 -23.25
CA ALA A 320 -35.45 -2.89 -21.83
C ALA A 320 -34.34 -3.45 -20.92
N TYR A 321 -33.50 -4.38 -21.39
CA TYR A 321 -32.46 -4.99 -20.56
C TYR A 321 -31.35 -3.98 -20.20
N TYR A 322 -30.85 -3.23 -21.17
CA TYR A 322 -29.84 -2.19 -20.93
C TYR A 322 -30.43 -0.88 -20.36
N HIS A 323 -31.69 -0.57 -20.65
CA HIS A 323 -32.40 0.58 -20.08
C HIS A 323 -32.86 0.36 -18.62
N SER A 324 -32.74 -0.87 -18.10
CA SER A 324 -33.10 -1.23 -16.71
C SER A 324 -31.98 -0.98 -15.70
N ILE A 325 -30.76 -0.63 -16.15
CA ILE A 325 -29.69 -0.12 -15.28
C ILE A 325 -30.08 1.31 -14.90
N SER A 326 -30.47 1.46 -13.64
CA SER A 326 -31.20 2.63 -13.13
C SER A 326 -30.32 3.90 -13.07
N PHE A 327 -30.26 4.67 -14.16
CA PHE A 327 -29.85 6.09 -14.15
C PHE A 327 -30.87 7.03 -13.46
N ARG A 328 -31.74 6.49 -12.58
CA ARG A 328 -32.81 7.23 -11.90
C ARG A 328 -32.38 7.79 -10.55
N LYS A 329 -31.45 8.75 -10.54
CA LYS A 329 -31.40 9.82 -9.52
C LYS A 329 -30.91 11.11 -10.17
N PRO A 330 -31.39 12.30 -9.73
CA PRO A 330 -31.14 13.53 -10.44
C PRO A 330 -29.73 14.03 -10.13
N ASN A 331 -28.75 13.73 -11.00
CA ASN A 331 -27.87 14.73 -11.64
C ASN A 331 -26.65 14.11 -12.35
N ARG A 332 -26.35 14.70 -13.53
CA ARG A 332 -25.08 14.77 -14.31
C ARG A 332 -24.84 13.85 -15.52
N THR A 333 -25.00 12.53 -15.47
CA THR A 333 -24.62 11.67 -16.61
C THR A 333 -25.71 11.52 -17.67
N ARG A 334 -25.44 11.96 -18.91
CA ARG A 334 -26.37 11.92 -20.05
C ARG A 334 -26.14 10.67 -20.92
N LEU A 335 -27.21 10.10 -21.45
CA LEU A 335 -27.10 9.11 -22.53
C LEU A 335 -27.04 9.87 -23.87
N PHE A 336 -25.91 9.81 -24.55
CA PHE A 336 -25.72 10.40 -25.87
C PHE A 336 -26.11 9.41 -26.96
N SER A 337 -26.59 9.92 -28.08
CA SER A 337 -26.74 9.10 -29.29
C SER A 337 -25.39 8.95 -29.99
N HIS A 338 -25.18 7.84 -30.68
CA HIS A 338 -23.97 7.66 -31.50
C HIS A 338 -23.90 8.74 -32.59
N HIS A 339 -25.05 9.14 -33.14
CA HIS A 339 -25.11 10.19 -34.18
C HIS A 339 -24.58 11.54 -33.67
N ASP A 340 -24.93 11.94 -32.45
CA ASP A 340 -24.47 13.21 -31.88
C ASP A 340 -22.95 13.21 -31.66
N LEU A 341 -22.40 12.10 -31.16
CA LEU A 341 -20.96 11.96 -30.92
C LEU A 341 -20.17 11.80 -32.22
N ASP A 342 -20.71 11.09 -33.21
CA ASP A 342 -20.13 11.00 -34.55
C ASP A 342 -20.03 12.37 -35.20
N LYS A 343 -21.11 13.17 -35.14
CA LYS A 343 -21.09 14.55 -35.64
C LYS A 343 -20.12 15.44 -34.85
N ALA A 344 -20.11 15.34 -33.52
CA ALA A 344 -19.26 16.16 -32.66
C ALA A 344 -17.75 15.90 -32.88
N THR A 345 -17.38 14.65 -33.17
CA THR A 345 -16.00 14.21 -33.42
C THR A 345 -15.64 14.18 -34.91
N LYS A 346 -16.52 14.68 -35.79
CA LYS A 346 -16.37 14.65 -37.26
C LYS A 346 -16.09 13.22 -37.80
N GLY A 347 -16.81 12.23 -37.27
CA GLY A 347 -16.67 10.83 -37.66
C GLY A 347 -15.44 10.15 -37.06
N PHE A 348 -14.99 10.59 -35.88
CA PHE A 348 -13.78 10.08 -35.22
C PHE A 348 -12.54 10.16 -36.12
N GLU A 349 -12.37 11.29 -36.82
CA GLU A 349 -11.23 11.52 -37.71
C GLU A 349 -9.89 11.53 -36.96
N GLU A 350 -8.81 11.11 -37.61
CA GLU A 350 -7.47 11.10 -37.00
C GLU A 350 -7.01 12.49 -36.54
N GLY A 351 -7.45 13.55 -37.21
CA GLY A 351 -7.13 14.93 -36.83
C GLY A 351 -7.77 15.40 -35.51
N GLN A 352 -8.74 14.65 -34.96
CA GLN A 352 -9.31 14.91 -33.63
C GLN A 352 -8.77 13.91 -32.58
N LYS A 353 -7.87 13.00 -32.92
CA LYS A 353 -7.41 11.98 -31.98
C LYS A 353 -6.44 12.60 -30.96
N LEU A 354 -6.84 12.58 -29.70
CA LEU A 354 -6.03 13.02 -28.56
C LEU A 354 -5.16 11.89 -28.01
N MET A 355 -5.62 10.64 -28.11
CA MET A 355 -4.88 9.48 -27.60
C MET A 355 -5.16 8.22 -28.42
N SER A 356 -4.10 7.44 -28.64
CA SER A 356 -4.15 6.11 -29.25
C SER A 356 -3.57 5.06 -28.29
N GLY A 357 -4.31 3.98 -28.01
CA GLY A 357 -3.84 2.93 -27.12
C GLY A 357 -4.57 1.59 -27.28
N PRO A 358 -4.00 0.52 -26.73
CA PRO A 358 -4.59 -0.82 -26.75
C PRO A 358 -5.91 -0.91 -25.96
N VAL A 359 -6.16 0.02 -25.03
CA VAL A 359 -7.35 0.08 -24.17
C VAL A 359 -8.47 0.96 -24.78
N GLY A 360 -8.20 1.67 -25.89
CA GLY A 360 -9.14 2.56 -26.55
C GLY A 360 -8.46 3.77 -27.20
N SER A 361 -9.26 4.64 -27.80
CA SER A 361 -8.78 5.92 -28.35
C SER A 361 -9.65 7.06 -27.86
N ILE A 362 -9.06 8.23 -27.62
CA ILE A 362 -9.79 9.43 -27.20
C ILE A 362 -9.79 10.43 -28.35
N PHE A 363 -10.94 11.01 -28.63
CA PHE A 363 -11.13 12.00 -29.69
C PHE A 363 -11.71 13.30 -29.11
N ALA A 364 -11.17 14.44 -29.51
CA ALA A 364 -11.77 15.74 -29.26
C ALA A 364 -13.07 15.88 -30.08
N GLY A 365 -14.02 16.64 -29.55
CA GLY A 365 -15.24 16.97 -30.25
C GLY A 365 -15.91 18.22 -29.72
N VAL A 366 -16.82 18.77 -30.52
CA VAL A 366 -17.64 19.92 -30.14
C VAL A 366 -19.10 19.56 -30.31
N LEU A 367 -19.86 19.58 -29.22
CA LEU A 367 -21.30 19.33 -29.23
C LEU A 367 -22.06 20.44 -29.96
N GLY A 368 -23.31 20.19 -30.33
CA GLY A 368 -24.16 21.17 -31.03
C GLY A 368 -24.44 22.45 -30.23
N ASP A 369 -24.25 22.42 -28.91
CA ASP A 369 -24.35 23.58 -28.02
C ASP A 369 -23.03 24.36 -27.87
N GLY A 370 -21.96 23.92 -28.53
CA GLY A 370 -20.62 24.53 -28.47
C GLY A 370 -19.72 23.98 -27.36
N SER A 371 -20.19 23.03 -26.55
CA SER A 371 -19.39 22.43 -25.48
C SER A 371 -18.27 21.56 -26.05
N HIS A 372 -17.04 21.76 -25.56
CA HIS A 372 -15.89 20.92 -25.91
C HIS A 372 -15.92 19.64 -25.08
N ILE A 373 -15.74 18.50 -25.75
CA ILE A 373 -15.81 17.17 -25.15
C ILE A 373 -14.65 16.29 -25.61
N ALA A 374 -14.30 15.31 -24.77
CA ALA A 374 -13.40 14.23 -25.12
C ALA A 374 -14.16 12.91 -25.11
N VAL A 375 -14.15 12.20 -26.23
CA VAL A 375 -14.90 10.96 -26.43
C VAL A 375 -13.92 9.79 -26.42
N GLN A 376 -13.93 9.01 -25.34
CA GLN A 376 -13.18 7.77 -25.24
C GLN A 376 -13.98 6.64 -25.90
N LYS A 377 -13.43 6.13 -27.00
CA LYS A 377 -13.95 4.99 -27.75
C LYS A 377 -13.29 3.70 -27.28
N LEU A 378 -14.10 2.81 -26.72
CA LEU A 378 -13.66 1.51 -26.20
C LEU A 378 -14.06 0.40 -27.17
N LYS A 379 -13.31 -0.70 -27.14
CA LYS A 379 -13.61 -1.90 -27.93
C LYS A 379 -13.79 -3.08 -26.99
N CYS A 380 -15.02 -3.58 -26.90
CA CYS A 380 -15.37 -4.74 -26.09
C CYS A 380 -15.37 -6.01 -26.96
N GLU A 381 -14.90 -7.15 -26.43
CA GLU A 381 -14.94 -8.43 -27.15
C GLU A 381 -16.24 -9.19 -26.87
N ASN A 382 -16.82 -9.00 -25.68
CA ASN A 382 -17.96 -9.77 -25.22
C ASN A 382 -18.89 -8.93 -24.33
N GLU A 383 -20.08 -9.47 -24.02
CA GLU A 383 -21.07 -8.76 -23.19
C GLU A 383 -20.59 -8.47 -21.76
N LYS A 384 -19.70 -9.30 -21.20
CA LYS A 384 -19.15 -9.08 -19.85
C LYS A 384 -18.28 -7.84 -19.82
N ASP A 385 -17.50 -7.61 -20.87
CA ASP A 385 -16.68 -6.41 -21.03
C ASP A 385 -17.55 -5.14 -21.03
N ILE A 386 -18.71 -5.20 -21.70
CA ILE A 386 -19.68 -4.08 -21.73
C ILE A 386 -20.26 -3.83 -20.34
N ILE A 387 -20.71 -4.89 -19.66
CA ILE A 387 -21.25 -4.78 -18.30
C ILE A 387 -20.21 -4.18 -17.36
N GLN A 388 -18.95 -4.59 -17.48
CA GLN A 388 -17.84 -4.03 -16.70
C GLN A 388 -17.63 -2.55 -17.00
N VAL A 389 -17.56 -2.18 -18.28
CA VAL A 389 -17.38 -0.77 -18.70
C VAL A 389 -18.52 0.10 -18.17
N VAL A 390 -19.77 -0.33 -18.33
CA VAL A 390 -20.94 0.45 -17.86
C VAL A 390 -20.92 0.62 -16.34
N SER A 391 -20.59 -0.43 -15.59
CA SER A 391 -20.44 -0.37 -14.12
C SER A 391 -19.34 0.62 -13.70
N GLN A 392 -18.20 0.61 -14.39
CA GLN A 392 -17.10 1.56 -14.12
C GLN A 392 -17.48 3.01 -14.46
N ILE A 393 -18.17 3.23 -15.58
CA ILE A 393 -18.69 4.56 -15.94
C ILE A 393 -19.64 5.08 -14.86
N GLU A 394 -20.53 4.23 -14.33
CA GLU A 394 -21.44 4.60 -13.25
C GLU A 394 -20.66 5.04 -12.00
N ILE A 395 -19.65 4.27 -11.58
CA ILE A 395 -18.79 4.63 -10.44
C ILE A 395 -18.09 5.97 -10.70
N LEU A 396 -17.38 6.10 -11.83
CA LEU A 396 -16.60 7.30 -12.17
C LEU A 396 -17.49 8.54 -12.30
N SER A 397 -18.73 8.38 -12.78
CA SER A 397 -19.67 9.50 -12.90
C SER A 397 -20.12 10.10 -11.57
N ASN A 398 -19.98 9.35 -10.47
CA ASN A 398 -20.31 9.82 -9.12
C ASN A 398 -19.13 10.52 -8.43
N ILE A 399 -17.93 10.49 -9.04
CA ILE A 399 -16.74 11.12 -8.47
C ILE A 399 -16.66 12.55 -8.98
N VAL A 400 -16.66 13.49 -8.04
CA VAL A 400 -16.46 14.91 -8.34
C VAL A 400 -15.18 15.34 -7.64
N HIS A 401 -14.13 15.53 -8.43
CA HIS A 401 -12.85 15.99 -7.94
C HIS A 401 -12.30 17.08 -8.86
N ARG A 402 -11.65 18.10 -8.29
CA ARG A 402 -11.14 19.25 -9.07
C ARG A 402 -10.18 18.81 -10.18
N ASN A 403 -9.33 17.82 -9.89
CA ASN A 403 -8.31 17.31 -10.80
C ASN A 403 -8.74 16.09 -11.65
N MET A 404 -10.04 15.80 -11.70
CA MET A 404 -10.60 14.74 -12.53
C MET A 404 -11.54 15.35 -13.56
N ALA A 405 -11.41 14.94 -14.82
CA ALA A 405 -12.33 15.37 -15.86
C ALA A 405 -13.72 14.75 -15.59
N CYS A 406 -14.74 15.61 -15.48
CA CYS A 406 -16.11 15.17 -15.24
C CYS A 406 -16.61 14.26 -16.36
N VAL A 407 -17.16 13.09 -15.99
CA VAL A 407 -17.89 12.23 -16.93
C VAL A 407 -19.24 12.89 -17.22
N LEU A 408 -19.43 13.36 -18.45
CA LEU A 408 -20.66 14.02 -18.90
C LEU A 408 -21.72 12.99 -19.32
N GLY A 409 -21.30 11.80 -19.74
CA GLY A 409 -22.21 10.79 -20.25
C GLY A 409 -21.53 9.61 -20.93
N CYS A 410 -22.36 8.76 -21.52
CA CYS A 410 -21.91 7.66 -22.34
C CYS A 410 -22.88 7.38 -23.50
N CYS A 411 -22.42 6.58 -24.46
CA CYS A 411 -23.24 6.02 -25.53
C CYS A 411 -22.98 4.51 -25.60
N ILE A 412 -24.05 3.72 -25.54
CA ILE A 412 -24.03 2.24 -25.58
C ILE A 412 -24.87 1.66 -26.72
N GLU A 413 -25.23 2.48 -27.72
CA GLU A 413 -26.05 2.05 -28.86
C GLU A 413 -25.35 0.99 -29.73
N SER A 414 -24.02 1.04 -29.80
CA SER A 414 -23.23 0.01 -30.49
C SER A 414 -22.90 -1.13 -29.53
N SER A 415 -23.37 -2.34 -29.88
CA SER A 415 -23.27 -3.54 -29.04
C SER A 415 -21.86 -3.96 -28.63
N TYR A 416 -20.78 -3.41 -29.20
CA TYR A 416 -19.40 -3.74 -28.79
C TYR A 416 -18.45 -2.54 -28.74
N THR A 417 -18.99 -1.33 -28.90
CA THR A 417 -18.18 -0.11 -28.95
C THR A 417 -18.79 0.98 -28.06
N PRO A 418 -18.72 0.82 -26.72
CA PRO A 418 -19.20 1.86 -25.83
C PRO A 418 -18.31 3.10 -25.93
N LEU A 419 -18.95 4.27 -25.81
CA LEU A 419 -18.31 5.58 -25.82
C LEU A 419 -18.51 6.25 -24.48
N VAL A 420 -17.46 6.84 -23.92
CA VAL A 420 -17.51 7.63 -22.68
C VAL A 420 -17.18 9.07 -23.01
N VAL A 421 -17.96 10.01 -22.50
CA VAL A 421 -17.85 11.43 -22.80
C VAL A 421 -17.36 12.16 -21.57
N TYR A 422 -16.21 12.80 -21.67
CA TYR A 422 -15.60 13.65 -20.64
C TYR A 422 -15.70 15.11 -21.04
N GLU A 423 -15.65 16.01 -20.05
CA GLU A 423 -15.33 17.41 -20.30
C GLU A 423 -13.93 17.53 -20.92
N TYR A 424 -13.75 18.41 -21.89
CA TYR A 424 -12.46 18.69 -22.51
C TYR A 424 -12.13 20.18 -22.39
N PRO A 425 -11.17 20.54 -21.53
CA PRO A 425 -10.74 21.93 -21.38
C PRO A 425 -10.00 22.48 -22.61
N ALA A 426 -9.92 23.81 -22.72
CA ALA A 426 -9.40 24.49 -23.90
C ALA A 426 -7.87 24.43 -24.06
N ASN A 427 -7.12 24.23 -22.97
CA ASN A 427 -5.66 24.24 -22.97
C ASN A 427 -5.02 22.90 -23.35
N GLY A 428 -5.78 21.98 -23.95
CA GLY A 428 -5.22 20.77 -24.55
C GLY A 428 -4.72 19.75 -23.54
N THR A 429 -3.81 18.88 -23.98
CA THR A 429 -3.23 17.80 -23.17
C THR A 429 -1.80 18.14 -22.71
N LEU A 430 -1.35 17.54 -21.61
CA LEU A 430 0.04 17.67 -21.16
C LEU A 430 1.04 17.22 -22.24
N GLU A 431 0.69 16.19 -23.02
CA GLU A 431 1.53 15.71 -24.14
C GLU A 431 1.78 16.83 -25.17
N GLU A 432 0.74 17.57 -25.56
CA GLU A 432 0.85 18.67 -26.53
C GLU A 432 1.75 19.80 -26.00
N HIS A 433 1.74 20.05 -24.69
CA HIS A 433 2.59 21.05 -24.05
C HIS A 433 4.04 20.59 -23.94
N LEU A 434 4.28 19.32 -23.61
CA LEU A 434 5.61 18.74 -23.52
C LEU A 434 6.27 18.62 -24.90
N ASN A 435 5.53 18.15 -25.91
CA ASN A 435 6.02 18.05 -27.29
C ASN A 435 6.08 19.41 -28.04
N HIS A 436 5.65 20.50 -27.40
CA HIS A 436 5.57 21.86 -27.97
C HIS A 436 4.66 21.97 -29.20
N GLU A 437 3.66 21.10 -29.28
CA GLU A 437 2.69 21.06 -30.37
C GLU A 437 1.47 21.98 -30.09
N PHE A 438 1.32 22.44 -28.84
CA PHE A 438 0.22 23.30 -28.44
C PHE A 438 0.35 24.73 -29.02
N LYS A 439 -0.60 25.09 -29.91
CA LYS A 439 -0.57 26.35 -30.69
C LYS A 439 -1.11 27.58 -29.93
N GLY A 440 -1.75 27.40 -28.78
CA GLY A 440 -2.44 28.47 -28.06
C GLY A 440 -1.53 29.43 -27.25
N ASN A 441 -0.31 29.03 -26.91
CA ASN A 441 0.58 29.80 -26.01
C ASN A 441 1.79 30.45 -26.72
N ASN A 442 1.68 30.81 -28.00
CA ASN A 442 2.78 31.37 -28.81
C ASN A 442 4.08 30.53 -28.81
N GLY A 443 4.00 29.23 -28.51
CA GLY A 443 5.16 28.33 -28.41
C GLY A 443 5.95 28.41 -27.10
N VAL A 444 5.45 29.09 -26.06
CA VAL A 444 6.06 29.07 -24.73
C VAL A 444 5.68 27.76 -24.03
N GLY A 445 6.64 26.82 -23.96
CA GLY A 445 6.48 25.56 -23.25
C GLY A 445 6.36 25.72 -21.73
N LEU A 446 5.97 24.65 -21.04
CA LEU A 446 5.85 24.64 -19.58
C LEU A 446 7.23 24.77 -18.93
N ASP A 447 7.38 25.73 -18.01
CA ASP A 447 8.57 25.82 -17.17
C ASP A 447 8.63 24.67 -16.14
N TRP A 448 9.78 24.53 -15.48
CA TRP A 448 10.00 23.46 -14.51
C TRP A 448 9.01 23.50 -13.34
N TYR A 449 8.67 24.69 -12.86
CA TYR A 449 7.78 24.82 -11.71
C TYR A 449 6.38 24.34 -12.06
N ARG A 450 5.83 24.76 -13.21
CA ARG A 450 4.51 24.31 -13.66
C ARG A 450 4.47 22.80 -13.91
N ARG A 451 5.54 22.24 -14.48
CA ARG A 451 5.72 20.80 -14.65
C ARG A 451 5.67 20.05 -13.31
N LEU A 452 6.34 20.56 -12.30
CA LEU A 452 6.34 19.97 -10.96
C LEU A 452 4.96 20.05 -10.28
N ILE A 453 4.23 21.15 -10.44
CA ILE A 453 2.84 21.27 -9.97
C ILE A 453 1.93 20.24 -10.65
N ILE A 454 2.02 20.11 -11.98
CA ILE A 454 1.24 19.13 -12.75
C ILE A 454 1.53 17.69 -12.29
N ALA A 455 2.82 17.35 -12.07
CA ALA A 455 3.20 16.06 -11.50
C ALA A 455 2.56 15.84 -10.12
N THR A 456 2.60 16.86 -9.25
CA THR A 456 2.07 16.78 -7.89
C THR A 456 0.54 16.62 -7.88
N GLU A 457 -0.18 17.41 -8.68
CA GLU A 457 -1.65 17.32 -8.81
C GLU A 457 -2.07 15.95 -9.37
N THR A 458 -1.31 15.42 -10.34
CA THR A 458 -1.56 14.10 -10.95
C THR A 458 -1.35 12.97 -9.95
N ALA A 459 -0.24 12.98 -9.22
CA ALA A 459 0.02 11.97 -8.19
C ALA A 459 -1.07 11.99 -7.10
N TYR A 460 -1.53 13.18 -6.73
CA TYR A 460 -2.55 13.35 -5.71
C TYR A 460 -3.90 12.76 -6.10
N ILE A 461 -4.40 13.06 -7.32
CA ILE A 461 -5.69 12.50 -7.75
C ILE A 461 -5.63 10.97 -7.82
N LEU A 462 -4.50 10.39 -8.23
CA LEU A 462 -4.31 8.94 -8.21
C LEU A 462 -4.31 8.39 -6.77
N ALA A 463 -3.60 9.03 -5.84
CA ALA A 463 -3.63 8.63 -4.42
C ALA A 463 -5.03 8.74 -3.80
N PHE A 464 -5.79 9.80 -4.12
CA PHE A 464 -7.18 9.96 -3.72
C PHE A 464 -8.06 8.82 -4.24
N LEU A 465 -7.93 8.47 -5.52
CA LEU A 465 -8.70 7.38 -6.13
C LEU A 465 -8.34 6.01 -5.53
N HIS A 466 -7.07 5.81 -5.15
CA HIS A 466 -6.61 4.56 -4.52
C HIS A 466 -7.05 4.43 -3.06
N TYR A 467 -7.04 5.53 -2.30
CA TYR A 467 -7.16 5.49 -0.83
C TYR A 467 -8.54 5.91 -0.31
N GLU A 468 -9.14 6.97 -0.86
CA GLU A 468 -10.39 7.55 -0.35
C GLU A 468 -11.65 6.87 -0.93
N ASN A 469 -11.47 5.92 -1.87
CA ASN A 469 -12.57 5.19 -2.51
C ASN A 469 -12.57 3.71 -2.10
N SER A 470 -13.75 3.18 -1.79
CA SER A 470 -13.94 1.76 -1.44
C SER A 470 -15.02 1.14 -2.34
N PRO A 471 -14.65 0.28 -3.30
CA PRO A 471 -13.30 -0.23 -3.58
C PRO A 471 -12.36 0.83 -4.22
N PRO A 472 -11.03 0.66 -4.11
CA PRO A 472 -10.03 1.51 -4.78
C PRO A 472 -10.25 1.59 -6.29
N ILE A 473 -10.02 2.76 -6.86
CA ILE A 473 -10.19 3.04 -8.29
C ILE A 473 -8.81 3.25 -8.90
N PHE A 474 -8.42 2.36 -9.80
CA PHE A 474 -7.14 2.43 -10.50
C PHE A 474 -7.33 3.01 -11.90
N HIS A 475 -6.40 3.86 -12.32
CA HIS A 475 -6.44 4.48 -13.64
C HIS A 475 -6.04 3.48 -14.74
N ASN A 476 -5.03 2.65 -14.51
CA ASN A 476 -4.53 1.55 -15.35
C ASN A 476 -4.10 1.91 -16.79
N ASN A 477 -4.08 3.20 -17.14
CA ASN A 477 -3.71 3.69 -18.46
C ASN A 477 -3.20 5.14 -18.39
N LEU A 478 -2.42 5.47 -17.35
CA LEU A 478 -1.96 6.85 -17.15
C LEU A 478 -0.89 7.20 -18.19
N LYS A 479 -1.08 8.34 -18.86
CA LYS A 479 -0.19 8.91 -19.88
C LYS A 479 -0.34 10.43 -19.88
N SER A 480 0.63 11.17 -20.40
CA SER A 480 0.53 12.61 -20.62
C SER A 480 -0.68 13.01 -21.48
N SER A 481 -1.02 12.21 -22.50
CA SER A 481 -2.20 12.40 -23.36
C SER A 481 -3.54 12.29 -22.63
N CYS A 482 -3.56 11.68 -21.44
CA CYS A 482 -4.73 11.49 -20.58
C CYS A 482 -4.91 12.64 -19.56
N ILE A 483 -3.96 13.57 -19.50
CA ILE A 483 -3.96 14.69 -18.57
C ILE A 483 -4.32 15.95 -19.35
N PHE A 484 -5.55 16.44 -19.18
CA PHE A 484 -5.95 17.71 -19.75
C PHE A 484 -5.55 18.85 -18.83
N LEU A 485 -5.26 20.01 -19.41
CA LEU A 485 -4.95 21.22 -18.68
C LEU A 485 -6.12 22.20 -18.82
N ASP A 486 -6.64 22.69 -17.71
CA ASP A 486 -7.70 23.70 -17.73
C ASP A 486 -7.15 25.12 -17.97
N ASP A 487 -8.02 26.13 -17.87
CA ASP A 487 -7.67 27.53 -18.14
C ASP A 487 -6.55 28.05 -17.22
N ASP A 488 -6.44 27.49 -16.00
CA ASP A 488 -5.39 27.79 -15.01
C ASP A 488 -4.18 26.84 -15.13
N LEU A 489 -4.14 26.05 -16.21
CA LEU A 489 -3.20 24.96 -16.48
C LEU A 489 -3.24 23.83 -15.44
N SER A 490 -4.31 23.72 -14.66
CA SER A 490 -4.47 22.69 -13.64
C SER A 490 -4.90 21.36 -14.26
N VAL A 491 -4.47 20.26 -13.62
CA VAL A 491 -4.67 18.90 -14.11
C VAL A 491 -6.15 18.52 -14.10
N LYS A 492 -6.59 17.86 -15.17
CA LYS A 492 -7.87 17.15 -15.30
C LYS A 492 -7.61 15.76 -15.89
N ILE A 493 -7.55 14.73 -15.05
CA ILE A 493 -7.29 13.35 -15.51
C ILE A 493 -8.52 12.72 -16.17
N ALA A 494 -8.31 12.11 -17.33
CA ALA A 494 -9.31 11.38 -18.12
C ALA A 494 -8.71 10.06 -18.66
N GLY A 495 -9.46 9.28 -19.43
CA GLY A 495 -8.88 8.15 -20.18
C GLY A 495 -8.58 6.89 -19.38
N PHE A 496 -9.37 6.67 -18.32
CA PHE A 496 -9.31 5.49 -17.46
C PHE A 496 -9.35 4.18 -18.26
N GLY A 497 -8.60 3.19 -17.80
CA GLY A 497 -8.60 1.82 -18.30
C GLY A 497 -9.84 1.05 -17.84
N LEU A 498 -10.99 1.30 -18.48
CA LEU A 498 -12.30 0.77 -18.05
C LEU A 498 -12.49 -0.73 -18.31
N LEU A 499 -11.63 -1.31 -19.14
CA LEU A 499 -11.55 -2.74 -19.36
C LEU A 499 -10.44 -3.29 -18.47
N ASN A 500 -10.73 -4.36 -17.71
CA ASN A 500 -9.66 -5.19 -17.14
C ASN A 500 -8.96 -5.86 -18.31
N SER A 501 -8.03 -5.17 -18.96
CA SER A 501 -7.22 -5.77 -20.01
C SER A 501 -6.51 -6.95 -19.36
N LYS A 502 -6.69 -8.12 -19.95
CA LYS A 502 -5.99 -9.36 -19.68
C LYS A 502 -4.46 -9.08 -19.59
N PHE A 503 -3.96 -8.73 -18.41
CA PHE A 503 -2.54 -8.82 -18.03
C PHE A 503 -2.28 -10.08 -17.19
N LYS A 504 -3.20 -11.05 -17.24
CA LYS A 504 -2.91 -12.44 -16.88
C LYS A 504 -2.35 -13.12 -18.13
N TYR A 505 -1.07 -13.49 -18.06
CA TYR A 505 -0.29 -14.24 -19.05
C TYR A 505 0.25 -13.46 -20.25
N GLU A 506 1.24 -12.60 -20.02
CA GLU A 506 2.48 -12.69 -20.79
C GLU A 506 3.68 -12.69 -19.82
N SER A 507 4.64 -13.55 -20.14
CA SER A 507 5.90 -13.90 -19.47
C SER A 507 6.43 -13.03 -18.32
N HIS A 508 6.99 -13.71 -17.32
CA HIS A 508 7.83 -13.22 -16.22
C HIS A 508 8.47 -11.82 -16.42
N HIS A 509 8.27 -10.96 -15.42
CA HIS A 509 8.81 -9.60 -15.17
C HIS A 509 7.85 -8.42 -15.46
N PHE A 510 7.54 -7.67 -14.38
CA PHE A 510 6.82 -6.39 -14.27
C PHE A 510 5.28 -6.40 -14.33
N CYS A 511 4.66 -6.31 -13.14
CA CYS A 511 3.26 -5.91 -12.99
C CYS A 511 3.12 -4.40 -13.26
N LYS A 512 2.60 -4.04 -14.43
CA LYS A 512 2.30 -2.65 -14.79
C LYS A 512 1.13 -2.12 -13.93
N ASN A 513 1.33 -1.01 -13.21
CA ASN A 513 0.33 -0.34 -12.37
C ASN A 513 0.45 1.19 -12.44
N ASP A 514 -0.46 1.90 -11.76
CA ASP A 514 -0.49 3.38 -11.76
C ASP A 514 0.80 4.02 -11.25
N VAL A 515 1.50 3.38 -10.31
CA VAL A 515 2.79 3.87 -9.80
C VAL A 515 3.87 3.76 -10.87
N TYR A 516 3.93 2.64 -11.57
CA TYR A 516 4.82 2.46 -12.72
C TYR A 516 4.53 3.49 -13.82
N ASP A 517 3.25 3.69 -14.17
CA ASP A 517 2.85 4.70 -15.17
C ASP A 517 3.17 6.12 -14.70
N MET A 518 3.04 6.41 -13.41
CA MET A 518 3.48 7.68 -12.82
C MET A 518 4.99 7.88 -12.97
N GLY A 519 5.79 6.82 -12.78
CA GLY A 519 7.24 6.87 -13.02
C GLY A 519 7.58 7.22 -14.47
N LEU A 520 6.88 6.64 -15.44
CA LEU A 520 7.05 6.98 -16.85
C LEU A 520 6.63 8.43 -17.16
N LEU A 521 5.53 8.88 -16.57
CA LEU A 521 5.05 10.25 -16.71
C LEU A 521 6.07 11.25 -16.15
N LEU A 522 6.67 10.97 -14.99
CA LEU A 522 7.72 11.83 -14.42
C LEU A 522 8.93 11.93 -15.36
N LEU A 523 9.37 10.83 -15.97
CA LEU A 523 10.45 10.86 -16.98
C LEU A 523 10.06 11.68 -18.22
N GLU A 524 8.81 11.58 -18.65
CA GLU A 524 8.28 12.37 -19.77
C GLU A 524 8.27 13.87 -19.44
N ILE A 525 7.85 14.24 -18.22
CA ILE A 525 7.85 15.61 -17.73
C ILE A 525 9.27 16.19 -17.69
N ILE A 526 10.26 15.40 -17.24
CA ILE A 526 11.67 15.82 -17.19
C ILE A 526 12.24 15.99 -18.61
N SER A 527 11.94 15.06 -19.51
CA SER A 527 12.55 15.00 -20.83
C SER A 527 11.85 15.82 -21.91
N GLY A 528 10.60 16.22 -21.68
CA GLY A 528 9.81 16.97 -22.67
C GLY A 528 9.46 16.16 -23.91
N SER A 529 9.48 14.82 -23.86
CA SER A 529 9.10 14.01 -25.02
C SER A 529 8.54 12.64 -24.67
N ASN A 530 7.57 12.16 -25.45
CA ASN A 530 6.94 10.84 -25.34
C ASN A 530 7.84 9.67 -25.85
N SER A 531 9.16 9.80 -25.76
CA SER A 531 10.09 8.78 -26.29
C SER A 531 10.15 7.50 -25.43
N THR A 532 9.48 7.47 -24.27
CA THR A 532 9.44 6.34 -23.31
C THR A 532 8.29 5.34 -23.55
N HIS A 533 7.32 5.65 -24.42
CA HIS A 533 6.21 4.74 -24.75
C HIS A 533 6.33 4.04 -26.11
N GLN A 534 7.38 4.31 -26.90
CA GLN A 534 7.66 3.57 -28.14
C GLN A 534 8.42 2.27 -27.88
N LYS A 535 7.70 1.14 -27.76
CA LYS A 535 8.13 -0.28 -27.95
C LYS A 535 9.50 -0.75 -27.40
N SER A 536 10.22 0.08 -26.68
CA SER A 536 11.52 -0.14 -26.09
C SER A 536 11.42 0.31 -24.64
N PRO A 537 11.94 -0.48 -23.68
CA PRO A 537 11.86 -0.12 -22.27
C PRO A 537 12.57 1.22 -22.00
N PRO A 538 12.21 1.97 -20.93
CA PRO A 538 12.85 3.23 -20.55
C PRO A 538 14.33 3.09 -20.14
N THR A 539 14.96 1.95 -20.46
CA THR A 539 16.30 1.53 -20.06
C THR A 539 17.36 2.57 -20.41
N SER A 540 17.26 3.26 -21.55
CA SER A 540 18.23 4.30 -21.92
C SER A 540 18.19 5.52 -20.99
N ALA A 541 17.00 5.96 -20.58
CA ALA A 541 16.84 7.06 -19.62
C ALA A 541 17.31 6.61 -18.22
N LEU A 542 16.92 5.42 -17.78
CA LEU A 542 17.33 4.87 -16.49
C LEU A 542 18.85 4.65 -16.40
N GLU A 543 19.48 4.18 -17.48
CA GLU A 543 20.94 4.04 -17.56
C GLU A 543 21.64 5.39 -17.46
N LYS A 544 21.17 6.41 -18.18
CA LYS A 544 21.73 7.76 -18.10
C LYS A 544 21.56 8.39 -16.72
N ILE A 545 20.44 8.16 -16.04
CA ILE A 545 20.24 8.60 -14.64
C ILE A 545 21.25 7.91 -13.72
N ARG A 546 21.39 6.59 -13.84
CA ARG A 546 22.34 5.78 -13.04
C ARG A 546 23.79 6.21 -13.27
N ASP A 547 24.13 6.53 -14.51
CA ASP A 547 25.48 6.94 -14.90
C ASP A 547 25.76 8.42 -14.58
N GLY A 548 24.83 9.13 -13.93
CA GLY A 548 24.98 10.52 -13.49
C GLY A 548 24.91 11.55 -14.62
N LYS A 549 24.29 11.19 -15.76
CA LYS A 549 24.17 12.02 -16.98
C LYS A 549 22.74 12.54 -17.18
N LEU A 550 22.14 13.05 -16.10
CA LEU A 550 20.76 13.51 -16.11
C LEU A 550 20.56 14.68 -17.09
N GLU A 551 21.56 15.55 -17.24
CA GLU A 551 21.57 16.67 -18.18
C GLU A 551 21.33 16.28 -19.64
N GLU A 552 21.65 15.03 -20.02
CA GLU A 552 21.41 14.52 -21.36
C GLU A 552 19.95 14.06 -21.60
N ILE A 553 19.15 14.01 -20.53
CA ILE A 553 17.74 13.58 -20.56
C ILE A 553 16.83 14.78 -20.39
N VAL A 554 17.24 15.77 -19.60
CA VAL A 554 16.42 16.95 -19.30
C VAL A 554 16.08 17.70 -20.59
N ASP A 555 14.81 18.09 -20.69
CA ASP A 555 14.28 18.90 -21.77
C ASP A 555 15.17 20.13 -22.03
N PRO A 556 15.72 20.30 -23.24
CA PRO A 556 16.55 21.43 -23.59
C PRO A 556 15.89 22.79 -23.34
N LEU A 557 14.55 22.91 -23.44
CA LEU A 557 13.85 24.17 -23.17
C LEU A 557 13.93 24.60 -21.71
N LEU A 558 14.13 23.66 -20.79
CA LEU A 558 14.29 23.97 -19.38
C LEU A 558 15.66 24.61 -19.08
N SER A 559 16.58 24.64 -20.05
CA SER A 559 17.90 25.27 -19.95
C SER A 559 18.66 24.82 -18.69
N TYR A 560 18.81 23.50 -18.53
CA TYR A 560 19.32 22.84 -17.32
C TYR A 560 20.59 23.48 -16.72
N HIS A 561 21.55 23.87 -17.55
CA HIS A 561 22.80 24.50 -17.11
C HIS A 561 22.64 25.94 -16.61
N GLU A 562 21.57 26.63 -17.02
CA GLU A 562 21.25 28.01 -16.62
C GLU A 562 20.28 28.05 -15.42
N MET A 563 19.78 26.90 -14.96
CA MET A 563 18.92 26.82 -13.79
C MET A 563 19.63 27.27 -12.51
N ALA A 564 18.83 27.69 -11.52
CA ALA A 564 19.32 27.81 -10.15
C ALA A 564 19.69 26.43 -9.59
N GLN A 565 20.68 26.35 -8.70
CA GLN A 565 21.12 25.08 -8.10
C GLN A 565 19.96 24.30 -7.49
N LEU A 566 19.11 25.00 -6.71
CA LEU A 566 17.90 24.43 -6.12
C LEU A 566 17.01 23.71 -7.15
N ARG A 567 16.82 24.29 -8.35
CA ARG A 567 15.99 23.68 -9.40
C ARG A 567 16.64 22.45 -10.01
N ARG A 568 17.97 22.43 -10.15
CA ARG A 568 18.68 21.21 -10.59
C ARG A 568 18.55 20.09 -9.55
N ASP A 569 18.67 20.43 -8.27
CA ASP A 569 18.51 19.45 -7.18
C ASP A 569 17.08 18.88 -7.19
N GLN A 570 16.06 19.70 -7.41
CA GLN A 570 14.68 19.23 -7.59
C GLN A 570 14.55 18.27 -8.79
N VAL A 571 15.11 18.62 -9.96
CA VAL A 571 15.08 17.74 -11.14
C VAL A 571 15.75 16.39 -10.84
N GLN A 572 16.86 16.39 -10.10
CA GLN A 572 17.55 15.18 -9.67
C GLN A 572 16.70 14.31 -8.74
N ILE A 573 16.05 14.92 -7.74
CA ILE A 573 15.18 14.18 -6.80
C ILE A 573 13.96 13.60 -7.54
N VAL A 574 13.36 14.36 -8.47
CA VAL A 574 12.23 13.85 -9.26
C VAL A 574 12.66 12.72 -10.21
N ALA A 575 13.87 12.78 -10.78
CA ALA A 575 14.42 11.70 -11.60
C ALA A 575 14.68 10.41 -10.79
N ASP A 576 15.16 10.54 -9.55
CA ASP A 576 15.31 9.42 -8.63
C ASP A 576 13.96 8.81 -8.26
N LEU A 577 12.97 9.64 -7.92
CA LEU A 577 11.60 9.19 -7.62
C LEU A 577 10.99 8.47 -8.82
N ALA A 578 11.16 9.00 -10.04
CA ALA A 578 10.72 8.36 -11.27
C ALA A 578 11.37 6.97 -11.45
N THR A 579 12.67 6.87 -11.20
CA THR A 579 13.42 5.60 -11.26
C THR A 579 12.88 4.59 -10.26
N ARG A 580 12.63 4.99 -9.01
CA ARG A 580 12.03 4.12 -7.99
C ARG A 580 10.62 3.68 -8.36
N CYS A 581 9.79 4.57 -8.91
CA CYS A 581 8.45 4.23 -9.38
C CYS A 581 8.49 3.18 -10.51
N VAL A 582 9.40 3.32 -11.48
CA VAL A 582 9.55 2.37 -12.58
C VAL A 582 10.11 1.02 -12.11
N LEU A 583 11.08 1.02 -11.19
CA LEU A 583 11.74 -0.20 -10.71
C LEU A 583 10.91 -0.96 -9.67
N PHE A 584 10.27 -0.26 -8.74
CA PHE A 584 9.63 -0.85 -7.56
C PHE A 584 8.11 -0.66 -7.51
N GLY A 585 7.52 0.12 -8.42
CA GLY A 585 6.08 0.34 -8.47
C GLY A 585 5.31 -0.97 -8.63
N GLY A 586 5.74 -1.85 -9.52
CA GLY A 586 5.09 -3.14 -9.78
C GLY A 586 5.14 -4.14 -8.62
N ASP A 587 6.09 -3.99 -7.70
CA ASP A 587 6.27 -4.85 -6.51
C ASP A 587 5.43 -4.37 -5.31
N GLY A 588 4.74 -3.23 -5.41
CA GLY A 588 3.96 -2.64 -4.31
C GLY A 588 4.80 -2.04 -3.17
N LYS A 589 6.12 -1.95 -3.32
CA LYS A 589 7.05 -1.37 -2.32
C LYS A 589 6.95 0.15 -2.20
N ILE A 590 6.42 0.80 -3.23
CA ILE A 590 6.16 2.24 -3.27
C ILE A 590 4.71 2.45 -3.69
N GLY A 591 3.93 3.15 -2.86
CA GLY A 591 2.53 3.49 -3.14
C GLY A 591 2.37 4.92 -3.66
N MET A 592 1.21 5.23 -4.25
CA MET A 592 0.92 6.60 -4.71
C MET A 592 0.96 7.63 -3.58
N VAL A 593 0.65 7.24 -2.34
CA VAL A 593 0.74 8.13 -1.17
C VAL A 593 2.20 8.55 -0.89
N ASP A 594 3.16 7.64 -1.06
CA ASP A 594 4.58 7.92 -0.89
C ASP A 594 5.09 8.86 -1.98
N VAL A 595 4.69 8.60 -3.23
CA VAL A 595 5.01 9.47 -4.38
C VAL A 595 4.49 10.90 -4.16
N VAL A 596 3.25 11.05 -3.67
CA VAL A 596 2.68 12.36 -3.35
C VAL A 596 3.46 13.05 -2.23
N ARG A 597 3.78 12.33 -1.14
CA ARG A 597 4.53 12.89 0.00
C ARG A 597 5.86 13.50 -0.46
N GLU A 598 6.58 12.79 -1.30
CA GLU A 598 7.86 13.27 -1.84
C GLU A 598 7.69 14.47 -2.78
N LEU A 599 6.76 14.42 -3.75
CA LEU A 599 6.50 15.54 -4.66
C LEU A 599 6.04 16.81 -3.94
N VAL A 600 5.21 16.67 -2.89
CA VAL A 600 4.79 17.79 -2.03
C VAL A 600 5.99 18.35 -1.24
N HIS A 601 6.92 17.51 -0.79
CA HIS A 601 8.12 17.98 -0.12
C HIS A 601 9.03 18.79 -1.08
N ILE A 602 9.21 18.31 -2.31
CA ILE A 602 10.04 18.97 -3.35
C ILE A 602 9.44 20.32 -3.75
N THR A 603 8.11 20.42 -3.87
CA THR A 603 7.41 21.67 -4.22
C THR A 603 7.49 22.72 -3.11
N LYS A 604 7.42 22.32 -1.83
CA LYS A 604 7.50 23.24 -0.68
C LYS A 604 8.82 23.99 -0.57
N GLN A 605 9.93 23.41 -1.06
CA GLN A 605 11.24 24.06 -1.04
C GLN A 605 11.37 25.24 -2.03
N SER A 606 10.35 25.49 -2.88
CA SER A 606 10.39 26.50 -3.95
C SER A 606 10.13 27.95 -3.49
N GLY A 607 9.79 28.21 -2.23
CA GLY A 607 9.70 29.57 -1.66
C GLY A 607 8.49 30.44 -2.07
N ASP A 608 7.67 30.04 -3.04
CA ASP A 608 6.48 30.80 -3.46
C ASP A 608 5.22 30.30 -2.73
N ALA A 609 4.98 30.87 -1.55
CA ALA A 609 3.89 30.51 -0.63
C ALA A 609 2.47 30.71 -1.21
N ALA A 610 2.29 31.51 -2.27
CA ALA A 610 0.97 31.88 -2.79
C ALA A 610 0.18 30.72 -3.44
N ASN A 611 0.85 29.69 -3.95
CA ASN A 611 0.20 28.48 -4.48
C ASN A 611 0.15 27.32 -3.47
N LEU A 612 0.73 27.49 -2.28
CA LEU A 612 0.58 26.55 -1.18
C LEU A 612 -0.83 26.63 -0.59
N ASP A 613 -1.43 27.83 -0.57
CA ASP A 613 -2.83 28.05 -0.20
C ASP A 613 -3.80 27.28 -1.12
N PHE A 614 -3.46 27.15 -2.41
CA PHE A 614 -4.25 26.39 -3.39
C PHE A 614 -4.16 24.87 -3.17
N LEU A 615 -2.97 24.39 -2.80
CA LEU A 615 -2.77 23.01 -2.37
C LEU A 615 -3.56 22.80 -1.07
N GLU A 616 -3.36 23.60 -0.01
CA GLU A 616 -4.14 23.51 1.25
C GLU A 616 -5.66 23.61 1.07
N GLU A 617 -6.19 24.47 0.18
CA GLU A 617 -7.62 24.53 -0.15
C GLU A 617 -8.13 23.30 -0.92
N THR A 618 -7.35 22.77 -1.88
CA THR A 618 -7.64 21.48 -2.53
C THR A 618 -7.79 20.36 -1.52
N PHE A 619 -7.04 20.49 -0.44
CA PHE A 619 -6.73 19.43 0.48
C PHE A 619 -7.59 19.46 1.76
N SER A 620 -8.26 20.58 2.05
CA SER A 620 -8.96 20.88 3.31
C SER A 620 -10.09 19.92 3.74
N ASN A 621 -10.49 18.95 2.91
CA ASN A 621 -11.60 18.03 3.19
C ASN A 621 -11.23 16.53 3.18
N SER A 622 -9.94 16.15 3.04
CA SER A 622 -9.52 14.75 2.88
C SER A 622 -8.66 14.27 4.05
N SER A 623 -8.93 13.05 4.53
CA SER A 623 -8.15 12.33 5.55
C SER A 623 -6.69 12.13 5.11
N LEU A 624 -6.47 12.10 3.79
CA LEU A 624 -5.18 12.03 3.12
C LEU A 624 -4.25 13.20 3.49
N LEU A 625 -4.77 14.40 3.78
CA LEU A 625 -3.95 15.52 4.28
C LEU A 625 -3.29 15.21 5.60
N GLN A 626 -4.03 14.61 6.53
CA GLN A 626 -3.48 14.33 7.86
C GLN A 626 -2.32 13.35 7.73
N MET A 627 -2.39 12.40 6.80
CA MET A 627 -1.27 11.47 6.52
C MET A 627 -0.11 12.08 5.74
N ILE A 628 -0.35 13.08 4.87
CA ILE A 628 0.69 13.75 4.07
C ILE A 628 1.36 14.90 4.85
N SER A 629 0.61 15.59 5.72
CA SER A 629 1.07 16.76 6.50
C SER A 629 1.81 16.40 7.78
N MET A 630 1.86 15.12 8.18
CA MET A 630 2.78 14.66 9.23
C MET A 630 4.22 14.78 8.71
N SER A 631 4.82 15.94 8.94
CA SER A 631 6.27 16.12 8.81
C SER A 631 6.98 15.32 9.91
N PRO A 632 8.18 14.78 9.67
CA PRO A 632 8.99 14.14 10.72
C PRO A 632 9.41 15.10 11.86
N ASP A 633 9.23 16.42 11.67
CA ASP A 633 9.88 17.45 12.48
C ASP A 633 9.03 18.05 13.63
N SER A 634 7.83 17.55 13.91
CA SER A 634 6.96 18.12 14.96
C SER A 634 6.94 17.35 16.29
N ILE A 635 7.97 16.55 16.59
CA ILE A 635 8.18 15.97 17.94
C ILE A 635 9.50 16.49 18.52
N ILE A 636 9.69 17.80 18.54
CA ILE A 636 10.63 18.44 19.47
C ILE A 636 9.95 19.73 19.98
N ILE A 637 10.04 19.94 21.31
CA ILE A 637 9.62 21.10 22.12
C ILE A 637 8.10 21.08 22.47
N HIS A 638 7.61 20.88 23.70
CA HIS A 638 8.10 21.22 25.06
C HIS A 638 7.84 20.11 26.10
#